data_AF-A0A3M6ANI7-F1
#
_entry.id   AF-A0A3M6ANI7-F1
#
_cell.length_a   1.000
_cell.length_b   1.000
_cell.length_c   1.000
_cell.angle_alpha   90.00
_cell.angle_beta   90.00
_cell.angle_gamma   90.00
#
_symmetry.space_group_name_H-M   'P 1'
#
loop_
_entity.id
_entity.type
_entity.pdbx_description
1 polymer ?
#
loop_
_entity_poly.entity_id
_entity_poly.type
_entity_poly.pdbx_seq_one_letter_code
_entity_poly.pdbx_strand_id
1 'polypeptide(L)'
;MYDSICDIVHDQTFLKVSGLGADFFLKMESLNPAGSIKLKTAVGLINDLQTRGLLGPDTILIESSSGNLGVALAMICAERAIPFTCVVDPNSSSHNVRMMRSYGAEVIQVQAPDANGGFLGTRIALIREKLASDPRYVWLNQYENAANPRAHARTTARSISQHFGHVDYLFVGAGTTGTLMGCVQHFQRHHPSTRIIAVDSVGSVTFGTPASRRFIPGLGTSQHPPIFKADGIYALEMVPESRTVAMCRILARSKGLLVGGSTATVIAAVHAWRERIKPGSVVVALSPDWGERYLDTLYDDQWVEQRFGREVLNMTLADLSSPEAATFPGSVKTPSRASSLPQDVCESVVCTCASPCGSELARESGGSATAPSGALAQEQFSTFWLAAERLKQAAFHVVDGEVVARLLAADPLACIEDVQAAYLAHEAGRTINPDSYFLRFPEAPANRIIALPASLSGEQAVSGIKWISSFPGNIETGLQRASAVLILNDPLTGYAFACLEASRISAMRTAASAVLGARWMNRHQRHVGRMAFIGAGFIARTILDMFVSDGWTMDAITVFDQHDDSALALVRHAASRHQLNSQPSDLPTALQADVVVFATTAPRPYVLEPLLRPGQLLLNISLRDLGPDVIAQANNILDDVEHCLKAQTSPDLAVQQYQDRSFITGTLAQLMTGQVELSPDRASIFSPFGLGVLDLAVGQRVYRQAVAEGSALPVPTFFFESKRW
;
A
#
# COMPACT_ATOMS: atom_id res chain seq x y z
N MET A 1 18.25 -3.41 -10.39
CA MET A 1 19.44 -4.13 -9.87
C MET A 1 19.10 -4.53 -8.46
N TYR A 2 19.39 -5.76 -8.04
CA TYR A 2 19.14 -6.22 -6.68
C TYR A 2 20.49 -6.38 -5.98
N ASP A 3 20.57 -5.94 -4.72
CA ASP A 3 21.79 -5.99 -3.92
C ASP A 3 21.93 -7.32 -3.16
N SER A 4 20.81 -7.99 -2.87
CA SER A 4 20.77 -9.32 -2.26
C SER A 4 19.84 -10.28 -3.00
N ILE A 5 20.13 -11.58 -2.90
CA ILE A 5 19.26 -12.64 -3.44
C ILE A 5 17.94 -12.74 -2.68
N CYS A 6 17.89 -12.35 -1.40
CA CYS A 6 16.64 -12.37 -0.63
C CYS A 6 15.69 -11.23 -1.02
N ASP A 7 16.19 -10.21 -1.72
CA ASP A 7 15.39 -9.09 -2.24
C ASP A 7 14.66 -9.43 -3.54
N ILE A 8 15.08 -10.51 -4.21
CA ILE A 8 14.46 -11.00 -5.43
C ILE A 8 13.18 -11.79 -5.05
N VAL A 9 12.09 -11.06 -4.79
CA VAL A 9 10.77 -11.65 -4.52
C VAL A 9 9.86 -11.45 -5.73
N HIS A 10 9.53 -12.53 -6.42
CA HIS A 10 8.68 -12.51 -7.61
C HIS A 10 7.20 -12.59 -7.23
N ASP A 11 6.54 -11.43 -7.22
CA ASP A 11 5.15 -11.28 -6.75
C ASP A 11 4.12 -11.05 -7.85
N GLN A 12 4.53 -10.59 -9.04
CA GLN A 12 3.64 -10.13 -10.11
C GLN A 12 3.55 -11.09 -11.30
N THR A 13 3.74 -12.40 -11.06
CA THR A 13 3.68 -13.40 -12.12
C THR A 13 2.43 -14.26 -12.03
N PHE A 14 1.55 -14.09 -13.02
CA PHE A 14 0.29 -14.81 -13.14
C PHE A 14 0.18 -15.44 -14.52
N LEU A 15 -0.26 -16.70 -14.58
CA LEU A 15 -0.53 -17.41 -15.82
C LEU A 15 -2.03 -17.64 -15.95
N LYS A 16 -2.65 -17.19 -17.04
CA LYS A 16 -4.05 -17.57 -17.34
C LYS A 16 -4.09 -19.04 -17.75
N VAL A 17 -4.93 -19.82 -17.08
CA VAL A 17 -5.17 -21.24 -17.39
C VAL A 17 -6.62 -21.42 -17.82
N SER A 18 -6.79 -22.03 -18.99
CA SER A 18 -8.09 -22.27 -19.64
C SER A 18 -8.25 -23.74 -20.04
N GLY A 19 -9.49 -24.18 -20.27
CA GLY A 19 -9.77 -25.55 -20.77
C GLY A 19 -9.67 -26.65 -19.70
N LEU A 20 -9.80 -26.28 -18.42
CA LEU A 20 -9.94 -27.21 -17.29
C LEU A 20 -11.33 -27.10 -16.62
N GLY A 21 -12.33 -26.58 -17.34
CA GLY A 21 -13.61 -26.15 -16.76
C GLY A 21 -13.66 -24.62 -16.68
N ALA A 22 -13.53 -24.06 -15.47
CA ALA A 22 -13.46 -22.61 -15.28
C ALA A 22 -12.08 -22.05 -15.70
N ASP A 23 -12.07 -20.87 -16.31
CA ASP A 23 -10.87 -20.07 -16.51
C ASP A 23 -10.39 -19.51 -15.16
N PHE A 24 -9.08 -19.54 -14.91
CA PHE A 24 -8.49 -18.98 -13.70
C PHE A 24 -7.07 -18.45 -13.95
N PHE A 25 -6.56 -17.66 -13.00
CA PHE A 25 -5.19 -17.17 -13.00
C PHE A 25 -4.37 -17.91 -11.95
N LEU A 26 -3.28 -18.53 -12.38
CA LEU A 26 -2.35 -19.24 -11.53
C LEU A 26 -1.23 -18.29 -11.10
N LYS A 27 -1.12 -18.00 -9.80
CA LYS A 27 -0.02 -17.22 -9.24
C LYS A 27 1.22 -18.09 -9.11
N MET A 28 2.27 -17.74 -9.85
CA MET A 28 3.48 -18.55 -9.99
C MET A 28 4.52 -18.22 -8.91
N GLU A 29 4.32 -18.77 -7.71
CA GLU A 29 5.23 -18.57 -6.56
C GLU A 29 6.52 -19.39 -6.67
N SER A 30 6.54 -20.36 -7.58
CA SER A 30 7.68 -21.21 -7.88
C SER A 30 8.84 -20.49 -8.57
N LEU A 31 8.62 -19.27 -9.09
CA LEU A 31 9.64 -18.43 -9.72
C LEU A 31 10.50 -17.65 -8.73
N ASN A 32 10.18 -17.69 -7.43
CA ASN A 32 11.09 -17.15 -6.41
C ASN A 32 12.43 -17.91 -6.45
N PRO A 33 13.58 -17.26 -6.18
CA PRO A 33 14.91 -17.86 -6.23
C PRO A 33 15.09 -19.23 -5.54
N ALA A 34 14.41 -19.46 -4.41
CA ALA A 34 14.43 -20.77 -3.72
C ALA A 34 13.61 -21.87 -4.42
N GLY A 35 13.00 -21.55 -5.58
CA GLY A 35 12.11 -22.39 -6.38
C GLY A 35 10.72 -22.58 -5.79
N SER A 36 10.33 -21.79 -4.79
CA SER A 36 9.03 -21.94 -4.13
C SER A 36 8.55 -20.71 -3.35
N ILE A 37 7.27 -20.73 -2.98
CA ILE A 37 6.62 -19.75 -2.12
C ILE A 37 7.31 -19.57 -0.75
N LYS A 38 8.08 -20.56 -0.29
CA LYS A 38 8.67 -20.57 1.05
C LYS A 38 9.82 -19.59 1.22
N LEU A 39 10.34 -18.99 0.14
CA LEU A 39 11.25 -17.85 0.22
C LEU A 39 10.65 -16.74 1.09
N LYS A 40 9.38 -16.40 0.88
CA LYS A 40 8.66 -15.34 1.61
C LYS A 40 8.53 -15.66 3.10
N THR A 41 8.20 -16.90 3.41
CA THR A 41 8.14 -17.37 4.80
C THR A 41 9.53 -17.25 5.44
N ALA A 42 10.57 -17.74 4.78
CA ALA A 42 11.94 -17.71 5.30
C ALA A 42 12.43 -16.27 5.57
N VAL A 43 12.25 -15.36 4.61
CA VAL A 43 12.54 -13.92 4.79
C VAL A 43 11.74 -13.34 5.96
N GLY A 44 10.44 -13.63 6.05
CA GLY A 44 9.58 -13.13 7.11
C GLY A 44 10.01 -13.60 8.51
N LEU A 45 10.35 -14.89 8.66
CA LEU A 45 10.79 -15.46 9.93
C LEU A 45 12.13 -14.88 10.39
N ILE A 46 13.11 -14.76 9.48
CA ILE A 46 14.44 -14.22 9.81
C ILE A 46 14.35 -12.72 10.15
N ASN A 47 13.61 -11.95 9.34
CA ASN A 47 13.43 -10.52 9.60
C ASN A 47 12.72 -10.27 10.94
N ASP A 48 11.74 -11.10 11.32
CA ASP A 48 11.09 -11.01 12.63
C ASP A 48 12.05 -11.23 13.79
N LEU A 49 12.99 -12.18 13.68
CA LEU A 49 14.05 -12.36 14.68
C LEU A 49 14.99 -11.16 14.73
N GLN A 50 15.35 -10.60 13.57
CA GLN A 50 16.20 -9.42 13.47
C GLN A 50 15.55 -8.20 14.13
N THR A 51 14.28 -7.93 13.84
CA THR A 51 13.51 -6.83 14.45
C THR A 51 13.37 -7.00 15.96
N ARG A 52 13.25 -8.24 16.45
CA ARG A 52 13.22 -8.53 17.90
C ARG A 52 14.59 -8.52 18.57
N GLY A 53 15.67 -8.25 17.84
CA GLY A 53 17.04 -8.27 18.39
C GLY A 53 17.53 -9.66 18.80
N LEU A 54 16.95 -10.73 18.24
CA LEU A 54 17.26 -12.11 18.58
C LEU A 54 18.35 -12.73 17.68
N LEU A 55 18.89 -11.96 16.74
CA LEU A 55 20.04 -12.35 15.92
C LEU A 55 21.29 -11.63 16.42
N GLY A 56 22.22 -12.40 16.99
CA GLY A 56 23.56 -11.96 17.37
C GLY A 56 24.64 -12.58 16.46
N PRO A 57 25.91 -12.20 16.65
CA PRO A 57 27.04 -12.67 15.82
C PRO A 57 27.21 -14.19 15.80
N ASP A 58 26.86 -14.85 16.90
CA ASP A 58 27.05 -16.30 17.09
C ASP A 58 25.75 -17.11 16.96
N THR A 59 24.64 -16.48 16.55
CA THR A 59 23.33 -17.14 16.47
C THR A 59 23.32 -18.27 15.44
N ILE A 60 22.80 -19.43 15.84
CA ILE A 60 22.55 -20.57 14.97
C ILE A 60 21.04 -20.72 14.79
N LEU A 61 20.53 -20.55 13.58
CA LEU A 61 19.12 -20.76 13.32
C LEU A 61 18.82 -22.26 13.23
N ILE A 62 17.72 -22.69 13.84
CA ILE A 62 17.24 -24.07 13.76
C ILE A 62 15.78 -24.12 13.35
N GLU A 63 15.41 -25.07 12.51
CA GLU A 63 14.01 -25.33 12.12
C GLU A 63 13.76 -26.80 11.76
N SER A 64 12.53 -27.27 11.96
CA SER A 64 12.06 -28.56 11.48
C SER A 64 11.39 -28.39 10.11
N SER A 65 12.03 -28.85 9.03
CA SER A 65 11.46 -28.81 7.68
C SER A 65 12.03 -29.89 6.77
N SER A 66 11.18 -30.81 6.31
CA SER A 66 11.52 -31.83 5.30
C SER A 66 11.43 -31.35 3.83
N GLY A 67 11.11 -30.06 3.60
CA GLY A 67 10.74 -29.54 2.28
C GLY A 67 11.23 -28.13 1.97
N ASN A 68 10.42 -27.41 1.19
CA ASN A 68 10.73 -26.12 0.57
C ASN A 68 11.18 -25.02 1.55
N LEU A 69 10.70 -25.02 2.81
CA LEU A 69 11.14 -24.02 3.79
C LEU A 69 12.61 -24.21 4.18
N GLY A 70 13.05 -25.44 4.38
CA GLY A 70 14.44 -25.74 4.74
C GLY A 70 15.42 -25.28 3.65
N VAL A 71 15.05 -25.49 2.39
CA VAL A 71 15.83 -24.98 1.23
C VAL A 71 15.87 -23.45 1.24
N ALA A 72 14.72 -22.78 1.42
CA ALA A 72 14.66 -21.32 1.44
C ALA A 72 15.45 -20.72 2.61
N LEU A 73 15.37 -21.30 3.80
CA LEU A 73 16.15 -20.89 4.97
C LEU A 73 17.64 -21.11 4.75
N ALA A 74 18.05 -22.28 4.26
CA ALA A 74 19.45 -22.58 3.97
C ALA A 74 20.05 -21.56 2.99
N MET A 75 19.31 -21.23 1.93
CA MET A 75 19.73 -20.24 0.94
C MET A 75 19.91 -18.83 1.54
N ILE A 76 18.94 -18.32 2.31
CA ILE A 76 19.04 -16.98 2.92
C ILE A 76 20.12 -16.96 4.00
N CYS A 77 20.22 -18.01 4.81
CA CYS A 77 21.23 -18.12 5.85
C CYS A 77 22.65 -18.13 5.25
N ALA A 78 22.85 -18.81 4.12
CA ALA A 78 24.11 -18.78 3.38
C ALA A 78 24.48 -17.36 2.90
N GLU A 79 23.52 -16.61 2.35
CA GLU A 79 23.74 -15.24 1.90
C GLU A 79 24.05 -14.28 3.06
N ARG A 80 23.37 -14.44 4.20
CA ARG A 80 23.59 -13.60 5.39
C ARG A 80 24.72 -14.08 6.30
N ALA A 81 25.44 -15.13 5.92
CA ALA A 81 26.46 -15.79 6.74
C ALA A 81 25.96 -16.20 8.14
N ILE A 82 24.70 -16.64 8.25
CA ILE A 82 24.11 -17.14 9.49
C ILE A 82 24.19 -18.68 9.50
N PRO A 83 24.77 -19.31 10.52
CA PRO A 83 24.72 -20.77 10.65
C PRO A 83 23.27 -21.29 10.72
N PHE A 84 22.96 -22.33 9.96
CA PHE A 84 21.61 -22.92 9.92
C PHE A 84 21.64 -24.45 10.06
N THR A 85 20.83 -24.95 10.99
CA THR A 85 20.58 -26.38 11.22
C THR A 85 19.13 -26.72 10.84
N CYS A 86 18.94 -27.61 9.89
CA CYS A 86 17.62 -28.12 9.51
C CYS A 86 17.41 -29.54 10.05
N VAL A 87 16.35 -29.73 10.83
CA VAL A 87 15.95 -31.04 11.34
C VAL A 87 14.94 -31.68 10.38
N VAL A 88 15.30 -32.84 9.85
CA VAL A 88 14.56 -33.57 8.82
C VAL A 88 14.22 -35.00 9.27
N ASP A 89 13.44 -35.71 8.48
CA ASP A 89 13.04 -37.11 8.72
C ASP A 89 13.27 -38.00 7.47
N PRO A 90 13.16 -39.33 7.57
CA PRO A 90 13.42 -40.26 6.46
C PRO A 90 12.48 -40.12 5.24
N ASN A 91 11.35 -39.43 5.38
CA ASN A 91 10.43 -39.17 4.26
C ASN A 91 10.83 -37.91 3.46
N SER A 92 11.87 -37.20 3.89
CA SER A 92 12.35 -36.00 3.20
C SER A 92 12.97 -36.35 1.85
N SER A 93 12.65 -35.58 0.82
CA SER A 93 13.23 -35.79 -0.51
C SER A 93 14.76 -35.65 -0.46
N SER A 94 15.44 -36.63 -1.06
CA SER A 94 16.90 -36.62 -1.18
C SER A 94 17.41 -35.38 -1.94
N HIS A 95 16.61 -34.84 -2.86
CA HIS A 95 16.90 -33.60 -3.57
C HIS A 95 16.96 -32.40 -2.62
N ASN A 96 15.95 -32.21 -1.76
CA ASN A 96 15.91 -31.09 -0.81
C ASN A 96 17.05 -31.19 0.22
N VAL A 97 17.35 -32.40 0.72
CA VAL A 97 18.47 -32.62 1.65
C VAL A 97 19.81 -32.25 1.01
N ARG A 98 20.04 -32.66 -0.24
CA ARG A 98 21.26 -32.29 -0.97
C ARG A 98 21.35 -30.78 -1.18
N MET A 99 20.26 -30.13 -1.59
CA MET A 99 20.20 -28.68 -1.76
C MET A 99 20.54 -27.92 -0.47
N MET A 100 19.92 -28.28 0.66
CA MET A 100 20.22 -27.65 1.95
C MET A 100 21.69 -27.79 2.33
N ARG A 101 22.28 -28.99 2.18
CA ARG A 101 23.71 -29.22 2.44
C ARG A 101 24.61 -28.43 1.49
N SER A 102 24.24 -28.29 0.22
CA SER A 102 24.99 -27.50 -0.75
C SER A 102 25.02 -26.00 -0.42
N TYR A 103 23.97 -25.49 0.22
CA TYR A 103 23.97 -24.12 0.78
C TYR A 103 24.75 -24.00 2.10
N GLY A 104 25.34 -25.09 2.61
CA GLY A 104 26.11 -25.09 3.86
C GLY A 104 25.28 -25.30 5.13
N ALA A 105 24.00 -25.67 5.01
CA ALA A 105 23.20 -26.00 6.18
C ALA A 105 23.61 -27.35 6.79
N GLU A 106 23.66 -27.41 8.12
CA GLU A 106 23.70 -28.68 8.84
C GLU A 106 22.33 -29.35 8.71
N VAL A 107 22.29 -30.62 8.28
CA VAL A 107 21.03 -31.36 8.15
C VAL A 107 21.06 -32.57 9.08
N ILE A 108 20.24 -32.53 10.12
CA ILE A 108 20.10 -33.60 11.10
C ILE A 108 18.85 -34.41 10.79
N GLN A 109 19.03 -35.67 10.41
CA GLN A 109 17.93 -36.59 10.12
C GLN A 109 17.60 -37.45 11.32
N VAL A 110 16.39 -37.31 11.87
CA VAL A 110 15.89 -38.20 12.91
C VAL A 110 15.60 -39.60 12.34
N GLN A 111 15.78 -40.64 13.15
CA GLN A 111 15.58 -42.03 12.72
C GLN A 111 14.33 -42.68 13.35
N ALA A 112 13.98 -42.28 14.57
CA ALA A 112 12.88 -42.88 15.32
C ALA A 112 11.54 -42.16 15.05
N PRO A 113 10.47 -42.88 14.69
CA PRO A 113 9.14 -42.31 14.68
C PRO A 113 8.68 -41.96 16.12
N ASP A 114 7.74 -41.02 16.23
CA ASP A 114 7.07 -40.65 17.46
C ASP A 114 5.95 -41.65 17.81
N ALA A 115 5.29 -41.44 18.96
CA ALA A 115 4.21 -42.30 19.44
C ALA A 115 3.01 -42.39 18.50
N ASN A 116 2.87 -41.46 17.55
CA ASN A 116 1.79 -41.44 16.56
C ASN A 116 2.23 -42.08 15.22
N GLY A 117 3.40 -42.70 15.17
CA GLY A 117 3.98 -43.31 13.96
C GLY A 117 4.52 -42.31 12.94
N GLY A 118 4.49 -41.01 13.24
CA GLY A 118 5.07 -39.94 12.43
C GLY A 118 6.48 -39.57 12.89
N PHE A 119 7.06 -38.48 12.38
CA PHE A 119 8.38 -38.00 12.84
C PHE A 119 8.34 -36.59 13.42
N LEU A 120 7.18 -35.92 13.41
CA LEU A 120 7.08 -34.52 13.81
C LEU A 120 7.41 -34.34 15.30
N GLY A 121 6.90 -35.21 16.17
CA GLY A 121 7.20 -35.17 17.60
C GLY A 121 8.69 -35.35 17.87
N THR A 122 9.33 -36.32 17.22
CA THR A 122 10.77 -36.58 17.36
C THR A 122 11.62 -35.39 16.90
N ARG A 123 11.27 -34.75 15.78
CA ARG A 123 12.00 -33.55 15.30
C ARG A 123 11.87 -32.38 16.26
N ILE A 124 10.67 -32.11 16.78
CA ILE A 124 10.45 -31.03 17.76
C ILE A 124 11.19 -31.31 19.07
N ALA A 125 11.20 -32.56 19.54
CA ALA A 125 11.94 -32.95 20.74
C ALA A 125 13.44 -32.69 20.59
N LEU A 126 14.03 -33.05 19.44
CA LEU A 126 15.43 -32.77 19.14
C LEU A 126 15.73 -31.26 19.08
N ILE A 127 14.84 -30.45 18.49
CA ILE A 127 15.01 -28.99 18.48
C ILE A 127 15.04 -28.45 19.91
N ARG A 128 14.12 -28.92 20.78
CA ARG A 128 14.08 -28.51 22.20
C ARG A 128 15.35 -28.94 22.95
N GLU A 129 15.87 -30.12 22.67
CA GLU A 129 17.15 -30.59 23.23
C GLU A 129 18.30 -29.66 22.81
N LYS A 130 18.39 -29.32 21.52
CA LYS A 130 19.41 -28.41 21.00
C LYS A 130 19.34 -27.02 21.64
N LEU A 131 18.13 -26.45 21.73
CA LEU A 131 17.89 -25.16 22.40
C LEU A 131 18.29 -25.17 23.88
N ALA A 132 18.09 -26.29 24.58
CA ALA A 132 18.50 -26.44 25.98
C ALA A 132 20.01 -26.65 26.15
N SER A 133 20.67 -27.27 25.15
CA SER A 133 22.08 -27.62 25.21
C SER A 133 23.04 -26.48 24.82
N ASP A 134 22.61 -25.56 23.94
CA ASP A 134 23.44 -24.48 23.44
C ASP A 134 22.59 -23.21 23.22
N PRO A 135 22.86 -22.13 23.97
CA PRO A 135 22.06 -20.90 23.93
C PRO A 135 22.20 -20.12 22.61
N ARG A 136 23.13 -20.50 21.74
CA ARG A 136 23.25 -19.90 20.40
C ARG A 136 22.10 -20.30 19.48
N TYR A 137 21.43 -21.42 19.74
CA TYR A 137 20.33 -21.86 18.90
C TYR A 137 19.10 -20.98 19.07
N VAL A 138 18.54 -20.53 17.96
CA VAL A 138 17.27 -19.77 17.91
C VAL A 138 16.31 -20.47 16.96
N TRP A 139 15.16 -20.89 17.49
CA TRP A 139 14.15 -21.60 16.71
C TRP A 139 13.20 -20.63 15.99
N LEU A 140 13.09 -20.78 14.67
CA LEU A 140 12.23 -19.96 13.82
C LEU A 140 10.73 -20.25 14.00
N ASN A 141 10.41 -21.52 14.27
CA ASN A 141 9.08 -22.06 14.58
C ASN A 141 7.96 -21.65 13.60
N GLN A 142 8.02 -22.16 12.37
CA GLN A 142 7.07 -21.85 11.30
C GLN A 142 5.58 -22.12 11.63
N TYR A 143 5.28 -22.94 12.64
CA TYR A 143 3.91 -23.35 13.01
C TYR A 143 3.23 -22.40 14.00
N GLU A 144 4.00 -21.61 14.74
CA GLU A 144 3.49 -20.67 15.75
C GLU A 144 3.89 -19.22 15.44
N ASN A 145 4.96 -19.00 14.69
CA ASN A 145 5.47 -17.67 14.43
C ASN A 145 4.51 -16.87 13.53
N ALA A 146 3.93 -15.81 14.09
CA ALA A 146 3.01 -14.90 13.41
C ALA A 146 3.64 -14.17 12.21
N ALA A 147 4.97 -14.16 12.08
CA ALA A 147 5.64 -13.66 10.88
C ALA A 147 5.33 -14.49 9.63
N ASN A 148 5.02 -15.79 9.76
CA ASN A 148 4.63 -16.64 8.64
C ASN A 148 3.36 -16.13 7.92
N PRO A 149 2.18 -16.02 8.59
CA PRO A 149 1.00 -15.46 7.94
C PRO A 149 1.18 -13.98 7.54
N ARG A 150 1.89 -13.17 8.34
CA ARG A 150 2.16 -11.77 7.99
C ARG A 150 2.96 -11.63 6.69
N ALA A 151 3.93 -12.51 6.45
CA ALA A 151 4.71 -12.50 5.21
C ALA A 151 3.80 -12.68 3.98
N HIS A 152 2.89 -13.65 4.02
CA HIS A 152 1.96 -13.91 2.91
C HIS A 152 0.88 -12.84 2.77
N ALA A 153 0.40 -12.24 3.87
CA ALA A 153 -0.49 -11.09 3.78
C ALA A 153 0.17 -9.92 3.02
N ARG A 154 1.41 -9.58 3.40
CA ARG A 154 2.18 -8.45 2.83
C ARG A 154 2.67 -8.67 1.40
N THR A 155 2.87 -9.92 0.98
CA THR A 155 3.44 -10.27 -0.33
C THR A 155 2.42 -11.00 -1.21
N THR A 156 2.21 -12.30 -0.98
CA THR A 156 1.34 -13.18 -1.79
C THR A 156 -0.07 -12.61 -1.96
N ALA A 157 -0.75 -12.23 -0.88
CA ALA A 157 -2.14 -11.76 -0.94
C ALA A 157 -2.25 -10.34 -1.49
N ARG A 158 -1.41 -9.42 -1.00
CA ARG A 158 -1.32 -8.04 -1.50
C ARG A 158 -1.08 -7.96 -3.00
N SER A 159 -0.15 -8.75 -3.52
CA SER A 159 0.15 -8.73 -4.95
C SER A 159 -1.00 -9.27 -5.80
N ILE A 160 -1.79 -10.22 -5.30
CA ILE A 160 -3.04 -10.65 -5.97
C ILE A 160 -4.03 -9.49 -6.00
N SER A 161 -4.29 -8.84 -4.86
CA SER A 161 -5.29 -7.78 -4.78
C SER A 161 -4.89 -6.56 -5.62
N GLN A 162 -3.61 -6.19 -5.63
CA GLN A 162 -3.08 -5.09 -6.44
C GLN A 162 -3.18 -5.37 -7.94
N HIS A 163 -2.93 -6.61 -8.35
CA HIS A 163 -2.95 -6.96 -9.77
C HIS A 163 -4.37 -6.99 -10.36
N PHE A 164 -5.32 -7.60 -9.65
CA PHE A 164 -6.67 -7.81 -10.17
C PHE A 164 -7.68 -6.74 -9.74
N GLY A 165 -7.43 -6.01 -8.65
CA GLY A 165 -8.37 -5.04 -8.04
C GLY A 165 -9.59 -5.69 -7.36
N HIS A 166 -10.12 -6.76 -7.96
CA HIS A 166 -11.21 -7.58 -7.45
C HIS A 166 -10.96 -9.07 -7.73
N VAL A 167 -11.26 -9.93 -6.76
CA VAL A 167 -11.17 -11.40 -6.89
C VAL A 167 -12.42 -12.02 -6.31
N ASP A 168 -13.12 -12.84 -7.10
CA ASP A 168 -14.33 -13.53 -6.65
C ASP A 168 -14.00 -14.79 -5.86
N TYR A 169 -13.04 -15.59 -6.35
CA TYR A 169 -12.64 -16.86 -5.75
C TYR A 169 -11.12 -16.96 -5.65
N LEU A 170 -10.62 -17.26 -4.46
CA LEU A 170 -9.19 -17.48 -4.21
C LEU A 170 -8.98 -18.88 -3.63
N PHE A 171 -8.31 -19.75 -4.38
CA PHE A 171 -7.99 -21.11 -3.95
C PHE A 171 -6.58 -21.19 -3.37
N VAL A 172 -6.48 -21.59 -2.10
CA VAL A 172 -5.22 -21.59 -1.34
C VAL A 172 -4.98 -22.94 -0.69
N GLY A 173 -3.86 -23.58 -1.06
CA GLY A 173 -3.39 -24.80 -0.43
C GLY A 173 -2.96 -24.59 1.03
N ALA A 174 -3.36 -25.49 1.92
CA ALA A 174 -3.05 -25.46 3.35
C ALA A 174 -1.97 -26.48 3.76
N GLY A 175 -0.78 -25.98 4.07
CA GLY A 175 0.27 -26.73 4.81
C GLY A 175 0.28 -26.29 6.28
N THR A 176 1.28 -25.49 6.66
CA THR A 176 1.31 -24.81 7.99
C THR A 176 0.21 -23.78 8.20
N THR A 177 -0.68 -23.60 7.22
CA THR A 177 -1.73 -22.56 7.13
C THR A 177 -1.24 -21.11 7.05
N GLY A 178 0.06 -20.84 7.11
CA GLY A 178 0.59 -19.47 7.00
C GLY A 178 0.15 -18.73 5.74
N THR A 179 0.26 -19.37 4.56
CA THR A 179 -0.21 -18.76 3.30
C THR A 179 -1.72 -18.52 3.31
N LEU A 180 -2.50 -19.52 3.73
CA LEU A 180 -3.96 -19.42 3.83
C LEU A 180 -4.38 -18.28 4.77
N MET A 181 -3.82 -18.23 5.97
CA MET A 181 -4.12 -17.21 6.97
C MET A 181 -3.64 -15.82 6.54
N GLY A 182 -2.51 -15.71 5.85
CA GLY A 182 -2.08 -14.44 5.25
C GLY A 182 -3.06 -13.93 4.19
N CYS A 183 -3.56 -14.82 3.32
CA CYS A 183 -4.61 -14.50 2.37
C CYS A 183 -5.91 -14.09 3.08
N VAL A 184 -6.36 -14.85 4.08
CA VAL A 184 -7.55 -14.51 4.87
C VAL A 184 -7.43 -13.12 5.51
N GLN A 185 -6.33 -12.87 6.23
CA GLN A 185 -6.10 -11.59 6.91
C GLN A 185 -6.12 -10.40 5.93
N HIS A 186 -5.53 -10.55 4.75
CA HIS A 186 -5.50 -9.49 3.75
C HIS A 186 -6.86 -9.25 3.10
N PHE A 187 -7.47 -10.31 2.55
CA PHE A 187 -8.72 -10.16 1.78
C PHE A 187 -9.90 -9.82 2.68
N GLN A 188 -9.98 -10.30 3.93
CA GLN A 188 -11.03 -9.85 4.85
C GLN A 188 -10.97 -8.33 5.13
N ARG A 189 -9.76 -7.76 5.18
CA ARG A 189 -9.57 -6.33 5.47
C ARG A 189 -9.82 -5.45 4.25
N HIS A 190 -9.36 -5.89 3.08
CA HIS A 190 -9.32 -5.03 1.88
C HIS A 190 -10.40 -5.37 0.85
N HIS A 191 -10.83 -6.62 0.77
CA HIS A 191 -11.78 -7.13 -0.24
C HIS A 191 -12.69 -8.21 0.38
N PRO A 192 -13.56 -7.86 1.35
CA PRO A 192 -14.31 -8.84 2.14
C PRO A 192 -15.30 -9.70 1.34
N SER A 193 -15.58 -9.31 0.08
CA SER A 193 -16.40 -10.09 -0.85
C SER A 193 -15.68 -11.30 -1.46
N THR A 194 -14.34 -11.38 -1.37
CA THR A 194 -13.56 -12.48 -1.93
C THR A 194 -13.84 -13.78 -1.19
N ARG A 195 -14.22 -14.83 -1.93
CA ARG A 195 -14.48 -16.16 -1.38
C ARG A 195 -13.19 -16.96 -1.35
N ILE A 196 -12.64 -17.17 -0.16
CA ILE A 196 -11.42 -17.96 0.01
C ILE A 196 -11.78 -19.44 0.19
N ILE A 197 -11.27 -20.27 -0.71
CA ILE A 197 -11.40 -21.72 -0.66
C ILE A 197 -10.09 -22.29 -0.13
N ALA A 198 -10.13 -22.83 1.09
CA ALA A 198 -9.03 -23.59 1.64
C ALA A 198 -8.99 -24.95 0.93
N VAL A 199 -7.82 -25.34 0.43
CA VAL A 199 -7.60 -26.62 -0.25
C VAL A 199 -6.62 -27.45 0.55
N ASP A 200 -6.97 -28.70 0.82
CA ASP A 200 -6.09 -29.65 1.50
C ASP A 200 -6.24 -31.06 0.92
N SER A 201 -5.35 -31.97 1.31
CA SER A 201 -5.38 -33.36 0.88
C SER A 201 -6.20 -34.22 1.83
N VAL A 202 -6.99 -35.15 1.27
CA VAL A 202 -7.68 -36.17 2.08
C VAL A 202 -6.67 -36.92 2.95
N GLY A 203 -7.00 -37.12 4.23
CA GLY A 203 -6.11 -37.71 5.23
C GLY A 203 -5.28 -36.70 6.03
N SER A 204 -5.33 -35.41 5.68
CA SER A 204 -4.81 -34.32 6.52
C SER A 204 -5.69 -34.11 7.75
N VAL A 205 -5.11 -33.64 8.86
CA VAL A 205 -5.86 -33.25 10.07
C VAL A 205 -5.93 -31.73 10.28
N THR A 206 -5.39 -30.93 9.34
CA THR A 206 -5.30 -29.45 9.45
C THR A 206 -6.63 -28.81 9.85
N PHE A 207 -7.75 -29.33 9.32
CA PHE A 207 -9.10 -28.80 9.51
C PHE A 207 -9.99 -29.71 10.37
N GLY A 208 -9.40 -30.62 11.17
CA GLY A 208 -10.14 -31.57 12.00
C GLY A 208 -10.73 -32.77 11.24
N THR A 209 -10.30 -33.00 10.00
CA THR A 209 -10.68 -34.16 9.19
C THR A 209 -9.95 -35.44 9.64
N PRO A 210 -10.49 -36.65 9.35
CA PRO A 210 -9.86 -37.90 9.74
C PRO A 210 -8.46 -38.08 9.14
N ALA A 211 -7.52 -38.53 9.98
CA ALA A 211 -6.16 -38.83 9.55
C ALA A 211 -6.15 -40.04 8.61
N SER A 212 -5.36 -39.96 7.55
CA SER A 212 -5.03 -41.10 6.68
C SER A 212 -3.61 -40.94 6.13
N ARG A 213 -3.07 -42.04 5.59
CA ARG A 213 -1.74 -42.03 5.00
C ARG A 213 -1.72 -41.13 3.76
N ARG A 214 -0.68 -40.31 3.66
CA ARG A 214 -0.41 -39.40 2.55
C ARG A 214 1.02 -39.61 2.05
N PHE A 215 1.22 -39.48 0.75
CA PHE A 215 2.50 -39.69 0.09
C PHE A 215 3.06 -38.43 -0.56
N ILE A 216 2.23 -37.42 -0.79
CA ILE A 216 2.60 -36.17 -1.44
C ILE A 216 2.97 -35.13 -0.37
N PRO A 217 4.21 -34.61 -0.35
CA PRO A 217 4.62 -33.60 0.61
C PRO A 217 4.06 -32.20 0.25
N GLY A 218 4.09 -31.28 1.21
CA GLY A 218 3.81 -29.85 1.00
C GLY A 218 2.43 -29.39 1.50
N LEU A 219 1.37 -30.14 1.20
CA LEU A 219 0.01 -29.92 1.73
C LEU A 219 -0.34 -30.93 2.82
N GLY A 220 -1.21 -30.50 3.73
CA GLY A 220 -1.73 -31.31 4.81
C GLY A 220 -0.75 -31.57 5.94
N THR A 221 -1.28 -31.61 7.16
CA THR A 221 -0.48 -31.78 8.38
C THR A 221 -0.94 -32.99 9.17
N SER A 222 -0.09 -33.49 10.07
CA SER A 222 -0.41 -34.57 11.02
C SER A 222 -0.75 -34.03 12.42
N GLN A 223 -0.76 -32.70 12.58
CA GLN A 223 -1.15 -32.00 13.80
C GLN A 223 -1.85 -30.70 13.39
N HIS A 224 -2.87 -30.31 14.15
CA HIS A 224 -3.60 -29.08 13.93
C HIS A 224 -2.67 -27.85 14.11
N PRO A 225 -2.41 -27.04 13.06
CA PRO A 225 -1.48 -25.92 13.16
C PRO A 225 -2.00 -24.80 14.08
N PRO A 226 -1.20 -24.30 15.05
CA PRO A 226 -1.62 -23.20 15.92
C PRO A 226 -1.95 -21.88 15.21
N ILE A 227 -1.31 -21.63 14.05
CA ILE A 227 -1.60 -20.46 13.21
C ILE A 227 -3.04 -20.49 12.64
N PHE A 228 -3.64 -21.67 12.51
CA PHE A 228 -4.92 -21.83 11.85
C PHE A 228 -6.07 -21.20 12.65
N LYS A 229 -6.89 -20.40 11.97
CA LYS A 229 -8.17 -19.89 12.45
C LYS A 229 -9.23 -20.14 11.38
N ALA A 230 -10.38 -20.66 11.79
CA ALA A 230 -11.45 -21.00 10.85
C ALA A 230 -12.15 -19.77 10.24
N ASP A 231 -12.17 -18.65 10.97
CA ASP A 231 -12.87 -17.43 10.55
C ASP A 231 -12.31 -16.88 9.22
N GLY A 232 -13.19 -16.57 8.28
CA GLY A 232 -12.83 -15.96 7.00
C GLY A 232 -12.62 -16.92 5.84
N ILE A 233 -12.72 -18.22 6.07
CA ILE A 233 -12.74 -19.23 5.00
C ILE A 233 -14.18 -19.39 4.51
N TYR A 234 -14.38 -19.30 3.20
CA TYR A 234 -15.69 -19.49 2.58
C TYR A 234 -16.04 -20.98 2.46
N ALA A 235 -15.07 -21.81 2.06
CA ALA A 235 -15.25 -23.25 1.95
C ALA A 235 -13.92 -24.01 2.09
N LEU A 236 -14.03 -25.30 2.40
CA LEU A 236 -12.93 -26.26 2.42
C LEU A 236 -13.13 -27.29 1.32
N GLU A 237 -12.09 -27.55 0.53
CA GLU A 237 -12.07 -28.60 -0.49
C GLU A 237 -10.95 -29.61 -0.16
N MET A 238 -11.34 -30.85 0.11
CA MET A 238 -10.42 -31.96 0.40
C MET A 238 -10.21 -32.79 -0.85
N VAL A 239 -8.97 -32.83 -1.35
CA VAL A 239 -8.62 -33.47 -2.63
C VAL A 239 -7.89 -34.80 -2.38
N PRO A 240 -8.37 -35.92 -2.94
CA PRO A 240 -7.64 -37.18 -2.91
C PRO A 240 -6.30 -37.08 -3.67
N GLU A 241 -5.23 -37.67 -3.14
CA GLU A 241 -3.90 -37.63 -3.77
C GLU A 241 -3.86 -38.27 -5.18
N SER A 242 -4.75 -39.24 -5.48
CA SER A 242 -4.90 -39.80 -6.82
C SER A 242 -5.31 -38.73 -7.85
N ARG A 243 -6.20 -37.79 -7.47
CA ARG A 243 -6.59 -36.66 -8.32
C ARG A 243 -5.45 -35.67 -8.49
N THR A 244 -4.65 -35.45 -7.44
CA THR A 244 -3.43 -34.63 -7.52
C THR A 244 -2.44 -35.20 -8.53
N VAL A 245 -2.15 -36.50 -8.46
CA VAL A 245 -1.23 -37.19 -9.39
C VAL A 245 -1.74 -37.09 -10.83
N ALA A 246 -3.01 -37.43 -11.06
CA ALA A 246 -3.62 -37.31 -12.37
C ALA A 246 -3.56 -35.86 -12.92
N MET A 247 -3.90 -34.86 -12.09
CA MET A 247 -3.85 -33.45 -12.48
C MET A 247 -2.43 -32.99 -12.82
N CYS A 248 -1.40 -33.37 -12.04
CA CYS A 248 0.01 -33.10 -12.35
C CYS A 248 0.37 -33.56 -13.77
N ARG A 249 -0.04 -34.78 -14.12
CA ARG A 249 0.29 -35.43 -15.41
C ARG A 249 -0.52 -34.85 -16.56
N ILE A 250 -1.81 -34.55 -16.34
CA ILE A 250 -2.67 -33.86 -17.31
C ILE A 250 -2.08 -32.49 -17.65
N LEU A 251 -1.69 -31.69 -16.66
CA LEU A 251 -1.11 -30.36 -16.86
C LEU A 251 0.21 -30.43 -17.64
N ALA A 252 1.09 -31.36 -17.30
CA ALA A 252 2.36 -31.53 -18.00
C ALA A 252 2.14 -31.87 -19.48
N ARG A 253 1.25 -32.83 -19.79
CA ARG A 253 1.03 -33.33 -21.16
C ARG A 253 0.18 -32.39 -22.03
N SER A 254 -0.81 -31.73 -21.45
CA SER A 254 -1.78 -30.93 -22.21
C SER A 254 -1.50 -29.42 -22.23
N LYS A 255 -0.74 -28.91 -21.25
CA LYS A 255 -0.45 -27.48 -21.09
C LYS A 255 1.05 -27.16 -21.05
N GLY A 256 1.93 -28.15 -21.03
CA GLY A 256 3.37 -27.94 -20.82
C GLY A 256 3.71 -27.43 -19.42
N LEU A 257 2.81 -27.62 -18.44
CA LEU A 257 2.98 -27.14 -17.07
C LEU A 257 3.42 -28.27 -16.15
N LEU A 258 4.73 -28.34 -15.90
CA LEU A 258 5.34 -29.27 -14.94
C LEU A 258 5.29 -28.67 -13.52
N VAL A 259 4.24 -28.95 -12.76
CA VAL A 259 3.94 -28.31 -11.47
C VAL A 259 4.10 -29.25 -10.27
N GLY A 260 4.34 -28.70 -9.08
CA GLY A 260 4.40 -29.50 -7.87
C GLY A 260 3.05 -30.06 -7.43
N GLY A 261 3.08 -31.06 -6.54
CA GLY A 261 1.85 -31.70 -6.05
C GLY A 261 0.89 -30.74 -5.36
N SER A 262 1.40 -29.74 -4.65
CA SER A 262 0.56 -28.71 -4.02
C SER A 262 -0.24 -27.90 -5.05
N THR A 263 0.41 -27.51 -6.15
CA THR A 263 -0.22 -26.78 -7.26
C THR A 263 -1.30 -27.62 -7.93
N ALA A 264 -1.01 -28.87 -8.26
CA ALA A 264 -1.99 -29.75 -8.90
C ALA A 264 -3.20 -30.04 -8.00
N THR A 265 -3.00 -30.11 -6.68
CA THR A 265 -4.09 -30.25 -5.71
C THR A 265 -5.02 -29.03 -5.74
N VAL A 266 -4.46 -27.81 -5.75
CA VAL A 266 -5.24 -26.56 -5.86
C VAL A 266 -5.99 -26.48 -7.19
N ILE A 267 -5.35 -26.86 -8.30
CA ILE A 267 -6.01 -26.86 -9.62
C ILE A 267 -7.10 -27.93 -9.71
N ALA A 268 -6.90 -29.10 -9.11
CA ALA A 268 -7.94 -30.12 -9.00
C ALA A 268 -9.15 -29.62 -8.19
N ALA A 269 -8.93 -28.81 -7.14
CA ALA A 269 -10.00 -28.13 -6.42
C ALA A 269 -10.75 -27.10 -7.29
N VAL A 270 -10.04 -26.28 -8.06
CA VAL A 270 -10.67 -25.35 -9.03
C VAL A 270 -11.55 -26.13 -10.03
N HIS A 271 -11.04 -27.24 -10.55
CA HIS A 271 -11.79 -28.12 -11.45
C HIS A 271 -13.03 -28.74 -10.76
N ALA A 272 -12.93 -29.18 -9.51
CA ALA A 272 -14.08 -29.67 -8.75
C ALA A 272 -15.16 -28.59 -8.53
N TRP A 273 -14.75 -27.31 -8.49
CA TRP A 273 -15.61 -26.15 -8.31
C TRP A 273 -16.17 -25.55 -9.61
N ARG A 274 -15.83 -26.10 -10.78
CA ARG A 274 -16.17 -25.55 -12.11
C ARG A 274 -17.66 -25.19 -12.31
N GLU A 275 -18.58 -25.95 -11.71
CA GLU A 275 -20.04 -25.70 -11.80
C GLU A 275 -20.54 -24.69 -10.74
N ARG A 276 -19.77 -24.46 -9.68
CA ARG A 276 -20.09 -23.51 -8.59
C ARG A 276 -19.51 -22.12 -8.85
N ILE A 277 -18.50 -22.02 -9.70
CA ILE A 277 -17.88 -20.76 -10.12
C ILE A 277 -18.82 -20.08 -11.13
N LYS A 278 -19.21 -18.82 -10.85
CA LYS A 278 -20.08 -18.07 -11.76
C LYS A 278 -19.33 -17.72 -13.04
N PRO A 279 -19.96 -17.79 -14.23
CA PRO A 279 -19.35 -17.29 -15.46
C PRO A 279 -18.88 -15.84 -15.32
N GLY A 280 -17.71 -15.52 -15.85
CA GLY A 280 -17.10 -14.19 -15.76
C GLY A 280 -16.42 -13.84 -14.44
N SER A 281 -16.39 -14.76 -13.46
CA SER A 281 -15.70 -14.54 -12.18
C SER A 281 -14.18 -14.43 -12.35
N VAL A 282 -13.54 -13.57 -11.56
CA VAL A 282 -12.09 -13.54 -11.40
C VAL A 282 -11.69 -14.62 -10.40
N VAL A 283 -11.10 -15.71 -10.91
CA VAL A 283 -10.64 -16.85 -10.10
C VAL A 283 -9.12 -16.85 -10.06
N VAL A 284 -8.56 -16.97 -8.85
CA VAL A 284 -7.11 -17.04 -8.63
C VAL A 284 -6.77 -18.31 -7.85
N ALA A 285 -5.72 -19.01 -8.28
CA ALA A 285 -5.18 -20.20 -7.63
C ALA A 285 -3.68 -20.01 -7.37
N LEU A 286 -3.17 -20.55 -6.26
CA LEU A 286 -1.74 -20.48 -5.93
C LEU A 286 -0.97 -21.69 -6.46
N SER A 287 0.20 -21.45 -7.07
CA SER A 287 1.19 -22.46 -7.46
C SER A 287 2.45 -22.35 -6.60
N PRO A 288 2.59 -23.12 -5.50
CA PRO A 288 3.67 -22.93 -4.55
C PRO A 288 5.07 -23.33 -5.05
N ASP A 289 5.17 -24.33 -5.91
CA ASP A 289 6.43 -24.93 -6.37
C ASP A 289 6.30 -25.59 -7.75
N TRP A 290 7.45 -25.90 -8.34
CA TRP A 290 7.59 -26.58 -9.63
C TRP A 290 7.63 -28.12 -9.49
N GLY A 291 7.40 -28.82 -10.60
CA GLY A 291 7.28 -30.28 -10.63
C GLY A 291 8.60 -31.07 -10.74
N GLU A 292 9.73 -30.40 -10.99
CA GLU A 292 11.08 -30.99 -11.07
C GLU A 292 11.46 -31.77 -9.80
N ARG A 293 10.95 -31.34 -8.64
CA ARG A 293 11.20 -31.98 -7.34
C ARG A 293 10.45 -33.30 -7.16
N TYR A 294 9.51 -33.57 -8.05
CA TYR A 294 8.59 -34.69 -7.99
C TYR A 294 8.80 -35.67 -9.16
N LEU A 295 9.88 -35.53 -9.92
CA LEU A 295 10.20 -36.39 -11.07
C LEU A 295 10.30 -37.87 -10.68
N ASP A 296 10.94 -38.16 -9.54
CA ASP A 296 11.07 -39.53 -9.00
C ASP A 296 9.80 -40.02 -8.26
N THR A 297 8.69 -39.27 -8.32
CA THR A 297 7.45 -39.58 -7.60
C THR A 297 6.21 -39.38 -8.48
N LEU A 298 5.56 -38.21 -8.44
CA LEU A 298 4.30 -37.93 -9.13
C LEU A 298 4.39 -38.13 -10.65
N TYR A 299 5.58 -38.00 -11.21
CA TYR A 299 5.86 -38.17 -12.64
C TYR A 299 6.50 -39.51 -12.98
N ASP A 300 6.84 -40.34 -11.99
CA ASP A 300 7.38 -41.68 -12.17
C ASP A 300 6.25 -42.71 -12.16
N ASP A 301 6.08 -43.42 -13.28
CA ASP A 301 4.96 -44.34 -13.47
C ASP A 301 5.02 -45.52 -12.47
N GLN A 302 6.22 -46.00 -12.16
CA GLN A 302 6.41 -47.11 -11.22
C GLN A 302 6.02 -46.70 -9.79
N TRP A 303 6.42 -45.52 -9.35
CA TRP A 303 6.05 -44.97 -8.04
C TRP A 303 4.54 -44.76 -7.95
N VAL A 304 3.91 -44.23 -9.00
CA VAL A 304 2.45 -44.02 -9.03
C VAL A 304 1.71 -45.35 -8.98
N GLU A 305 2.09 -46.35 -9.79
CA GLU A 305 1.46 -47.67 -9.79
C GLU A 305 1.55 -48.34 -8.40
N GLN A 306 2.71 -48.25 -7.75
CA GLN A 306 2.92 -48.84 -6.43
C GLN A 306 2.13 -48.18 -5.30
N ARG A 307 1.85 -46.87 -5.39
CA ARG A 307 1.23 -46.09 -4.31
C ARG A 307 -0.26 -45.87 -4.51
N PHE A 308 -0.69 -45.72 -5.77
CA PHE A 308 -2.03 -45.29 -6.13
C PHE A 308 -2.74 -46.20 -7.13
N GLY A 309 -2.08 -47.24 -7.65
CA GLY A 309 -2.64 -48.12 -8.66
C GLY A 309 -2.44 -47.59 -10.09
N ARG A 310 -2.52 -48.52 -11.06
CA ARG A 310 -2.26 -48.25 -12.47
C ARG A 310 -3.37 -47.43 -13.14
N GLU A 311 -4.57 -47.51 -12.62
CA GLU A 311 -5.74 -46.75 -13.07
C GLU A 311 -5.51 -45.23 -13.01
N VAL A 312 -4.74 -44.74 -12.03
CA VAL A 312 -4.45 -43.30 -11.88
C VAL A 312 -3.61 -42.76 -13.04
N LEU A 313 -2.77 -43.58 -13.67
CA LEU A 313 -1.96 -43.17 -14.83
C LEU A 313 -2.78 -42.82 -16.06
N ASN A 314 -4.00 -43.37 -16.15
CA ASN A 314 -4.90 -43.22 -17.29
C ASN A 314 -6.07 -42.27 -17.00
N MET A 315 -6.15 -41.69 -15.80
CA MET A 315 -7.20 -40.73 -15.47
C MET A 315 -7.15 -39.51 -16.38
N THR A 316 -8.32 -39.18 -16.93
CA THR A 316 -8.57 -38.00 -17.73
C THR A 316 -9.21 -36.90 -16.89
N LEU A 317 -9.33 -35.70 -17.46
CA LEU A 317 -10.04 -34.62 -16.80
C LEU A 317 -11.52 -34.96 -16.50
N ALA A 318 -12.15 -35.81 -17.34
CA ALA A 318 -13.51 -36.26 -17.11
C ALA A 318 -13.62 -37.16 -15.87
N ASP A 319 -12.63 -38.02 -15.62
CA ASP A 319 -12.61 -38.90 -14.45
C ASP A 319 -12.48 -38.13 -13.12
N LEU A 320 -11.87 -36.95 -13.16
CA LEU A 320 -11.76 -36.04 -12.01
C LEU A 320 -13.10 -35.38 -11.64
N SER A 321 -14.09 -35.41 -12.54
CA SER A 321 -15.42 -34.83 -12.35
C SER A 321 -16.43 -35.78 -11.69
N SER A 322 -16.16 -37.09 -11.66
CA SER A 322 -17.13 -38.10 -11.19
C SER A 322 -17.30 -38.12 -9.66
N PRO A 323 -18.53 -38.05 -9.13
CA PRO A 323 -18.80 -38.15 -7.68
C PRO A 323 -18.54 -39.55 -7.11
N GLU A 324 -18.49 -40.60 -7.94
CA GLU A 324 -18.35 -42.00 -7.52
C GLU A 324 -16.92 -42.41 -7.09
N ALA A 325 -15.90 -41.60 -7.34
CA ALA A 325 -14.55 -41.86 -6.81
C ALA A 325 -14.38 -41.46 -5.31
N ALA A 326 -15.46 -41.02 -4.66
CA ALA A 326 -15.48 -40.44 -3.31
C ALA A 326 -16.09 -41.35 -2.21
N THR A 327 -16.24 -42.65 -2.43
CA THR A 327 -16.71 -43.55 -1.37
C THR A 327 -15.59 -43.95 -0.41
N PHE A 328 -15.36 -43.12 0.61
CA PHE A 328 -14.95 -43.56 1.95
C PHE A 328 -15.82 -42.82 3.00
N PRO A 329 -16.25 -43.48 4.08
CA PRO A 329 -17.28 -42.97 4.98
C PRO A 329 -16.72 -41.86 5.88
N GLY A 330 -17.25 -40.64 5.76
CA GLY A 330 -16.87 -39.55 6.66
C GLY A 330 -17.07 -38.11 6.18
N SER A 331 -17.90 -37.85 5.17
CA SER A 331 -18.22 -36.46 4.79
C SER A 331 -19.15 -35.83 5.84
N VAL A 332 -18.55 -35.07 6.76
CA VAL A 332 -19.28 -34.24 7.72
C VAL A 332 -19.97 -33.11 6.95
N LYS A 333 -21.30 -33.01 7.10
CA LYS A 333 -22.09 -31.87 6.62
C LYS A 333 -21.72 -30.63 7.43
N THR A 334 -21.36 -29.54 6.75
CA THR A 334 -21.24 -28.20 7.33
C THR A 334 -22.59 -27.69 7.84
N PRO A 335 -22.64 -26.99 9.00
CA PRO A 335 -23.90 -26.45 9.51
C PRO A 335 -24.33 -25.22 8.71
N SER A 336 -25.58 -25.22 8.25
CA SER A 336 -26.21 -24.09 7.58
C SER A 336 -26.51 -22.97 8.58
N ARG A 337 -25.94 -21.78 8.38
CA ARG A 337 -26.48 -20.53 8.94
C ARG A 337 -27.25 -19.79 7.84
N ALA A 338 -28.52 -20.16 7.70
CA ALA A 338 -29.56 -19.33 7.12
C ALA A 338 -30.89 -19.76 7.75
N SER A 339 -31.72 -18.78 8.10
CA SER A 339 -33.07 -18.85 8.67
C SER A 339 -33.21 -19.02 10.20
N SER A 340 -33.51 -17.90 10.87
CA SER A 340 -34.53 -17.81 11.92
C SER A 340 -34.72 -16.35 12.32
N LEU A 341 -35.61 -15.66 11.61
CA LEU A 341 -36.37 -14.55 12.17
C LEU A 341 -37.86 -14.90 11.95
N PRO A 342 -38.68 -14.92 13.00
CA PRO A 342 -40.09 -15.27 12.88
C PRO A 342 -40.89 -14.09 12.32
N GLN A 343 -41.72 -14.37 11.31
CA GLN A 343 -42.84 -13.52 10.91
C GLN A 343 -44.02 -13.83 11.82
N ASP A 344 -44.53 -12.81 12.50
CA ASP A 344 -45.96 -12.51 12.69
C ASP A 344 -46.10 -11.36 13.70
N VAL A 345 -46.54 -10.18 13.24
CA VAL A 345 -47.80 -9.51 13.63
C VAL A 345 -48.04 -8.41 12.59
N CYS A 346 -49.19 -8.51 11.93
CA CYS A 346 -49.75 -7.54 11.00
C CYS A 346 -50.89 -6.81 11.74
N GLU A 347 -50.84 -5.47 11.79
CA GLU A 347 -51.92 -4.51 12.04
C GLU A 347 -51.24 -3.11 12.02
N SER A 348 -51.68 -2.03 11.38
CA SER A 348 -52.90 -1.68 10.67
C SER A 348 -52.66 -0.33 9.93
N VAL A 349 -53.19 -0.23 8.69
CA VAL A 349 -54.04 0.87 8.16
C VAL A 349 -53.49 2.32 8.29
N VAL A 350 -53.31 3.10 7.20
CA VAL A 350 -54.36 3.83 6.45
C VAL A 350 -53.87 4.22 5.04
N CYS A 351 -54.77 4.04 4.07
CA CYS A 351 -54.76 4.53 2.68
C CYS A 351 -54.76 6.06 2.55
N THR A 352 -54.25 6.58 1.42
CA THR A 352 -55.09 7.36 0.47
C THR A 352 -54.49 7.38 -0.94
N CYS A 353 -55.22 6.65 -1.80
CA CYS A 353 -55.52 6.77 -3.22
C CYS A 353 -55.19 8.10 -3.94
N ALA A 354 -54.71 8.03 -5.19
CA ALA A 354 -55.49 8.36 -6.40
C ALA A 354 -54.64 8.27 -7.70
N SER A 355 -55.06 7.40 -8.62
CA SER A 355 -54.71 7.36 -10.07
C SER A 355 -55.69 8.29 -10.85
N PRO A 356 -55.84 8.30 -12.21
CA PRO A 356 -55.19 7.53 -13.31
C PRO A 356 -55.01 8.28 -14.66
N CYS A 357 -54.75 7.49 -15.73
CA CYS A 357 -55.04 7.68 -17.17
C CYS A 357 -53.89 8.21 -18.06
N GLY A 358 -53.59 7.63 -19.22
CA GLY A 358 -54.25 6.56 -19.97
C GLY A 358 -53.37 6.06 -21.14
N SER A 359 -53.66 4.84 -21.56
CA SER A 359 -53.07 4.09 -22.67
C SER A 359 -53.78 4.36 -24.00
N GLU A 360 -53.07 4.28 -25.14
CA GLU A 360 -53.66 3.75 -26.38
C GLU A 360 -52.60 3.16 -27.33
N LEU A 361 -52.95 2.01 -27.91
CA LEU A 361 -52.19 1.16 -28.84
C LEU A 361 -52.61 1.45 -30.29
N ALA A 362 -51.68 1.45 -31.26
CA ALA A 362 -51.93 0.90 -32.60
C ALA A 362 -50.65 0.64 -33.44
N ARG A 363 -50.55 -0.63 -33.84
CA ARG A 363 -49.84 -1.34 -34.92
C ARG A 363 -49.14 -0.62 -36.09
N GLU A 364 -48.04 -1.28 -36.48
CA GLU A 364 -47.51 -1.61 -37.83
C GLU A 364 -47.04 -0.50 -38.81
N SER A 365 -45.72 -0.50 -39.10
CA SER A 365 -45.13 -0.87 -40.40
C SER A 365 -43.66 -0.46 -40.48
N GLY A 366 -42.84 -1.24 -41.21
CA GLY A 366 -41.39 -1.09 -41.25
C GLY A 366 -40.89 0.15 -42.00
N GLY A 367 -39.70 0.61 -41.59
CA GLY A 367 -38.94 1.64 -42.30
C GLY A 367 -37.61 1.91 -41.58
N SER A 368 -36.50 1.69 -42.29
CA SER A 368 -35.14 1.98 -41.83
C SER A 368 -34.92 3.48 -41.66
N ALA A 369 -34.27 3.93 -40.57
CA ALA A 369 -33.65 5.26 -40.51
C ALA A 369 -32.55 5.35 -39.43
N THR A 370 -31.31 5.47 -39.94
CA THR A 370 -30.20 6.34 -39.53
C THR A 370 -30.30 7.14 -38.21
N ALA A 371 -29.24 7.02 -37.38
CA ALA A 371 -28.97 7.83 -36.19
C ALA A 371 -28.62 9.31 -36.54
N PRO A 372 -29.00 10.30 -35.71
CA PRO A 372 -28.55 11.67 -35.87
C PRO A 372 -27.27 11.93 -35.07
N SER A 373 -26.15 12.17 -35.77
CA SER A 373 -24.92 12.76 -35.23
C SER A 373 -24.67 14.09 -35.94
N GLY A 374 -24.81 15.22 -35.24
CA GLY A 374 -24.53 16.53 -35.85
C GLY A 374 -24.52 17.73 -34.91
N ALA A 375 -25.34 17.74 -33.85
CA ALA A 375 -25.47 18.93 -33.01
C ALA A 375 -24.31 19.12 -32.00
N LEU A 376 -23.74 18.04 -31.46
CA LEU A 376 -22.66 18.12 -30.45
C LEU A 376 -21.30 18.53 -31.02
N ALA A 377 -21.06 18.35 -32.32
CA ALA A 377 -19.78 18.68 -32.95
C ALA A 377 -19.64 20.18 -33.26
N GLN A 378 -20.75 20.88 -33.57
CA GLN A 378 -20.71 22.30 -33.93
C GLN A 378 -20.42 23.23 -32.74
N GLU A 379 -20.88 22.88 -31.54
CA GLU A 379 -20.56 23.67 -30.33
C GLU A 379 -19.08 23.55 -29.95
N GLN A 380 -18.48 22.35 -30.03
CA GLN A 380 -17.06 22.14 -29.73
C GLN A 380 -16.14 22.90 -30.69
N PHE A 381 -16.43 22.89 -32.01
CA PHE A 381 -15.63 23.59 -33.01
C PHE A 381 -15.61 25.13 -32.83
N SER A 382 -16.71 25.72 -32.34
CA SER A 382 -16.83 27.15 -32.06
C SER A 382 -15.91 27.61 -30.90
N THR A 383 -15.89 26.84 -29.81
CA THR A 383 -15.04 27.13 -28.63
C THR A 383 -13.54 27.04 -28.91
N PHE A 384 -13.10 26.07 -29.72
CA PHE A 384 -11.68 25.91 -30.08
C PHE A 384 -11.16 27.09 -30.92
N TRP A 385 -11.96 27.58 -31.87
CA TRP A 385 -11.58 28.72 -32.71
C TRP A 385 -11.48 30.02 -31.92
N LEU A 386 -12.43 30.29 -31.01
CA LEU A 386 -12.43 31.48 -30.15
C LEU A 386 -11.27 31.48 -29.14
N ALA A 387 -10.91 30.32 -28.59
CA ALA A 387 -9.74 30.18 -27.71
C ALA A 387 -8.41 30.43 -28.45
N ALA A 388 -8.28 29.88 -29.67
CA ALA A 388 -7.10 30.10 -30.51
C ALA A 388 -6.98 31.57 -30.98
N GLU A 389 -8.09 32.26 -31.25
CA GLU A 389 -8.10 33.71 -31.55
C GLU A 389 -7.69 34.57 -30.36
N ARG A 390 -8.16 34.25 -29.13
CA ARG A 390 -7.78 34.98 -27.91
C ARG A 390 -6.27 34.94 -27.62
N LEU A 391 -5.60 33.84 -27.92
CA LEU A 391 -4.16 33.67 -27.69
C LEU A 391 -3.27 34.32 -28.75
N LYS A 392 -3.77 34.54 -29.97
CA LYS A 392 -3.02 35.29 -31.00
C LYS A 392 -2.71 36.75 -30.60
N GLN A 393 -3.33 37.25 -29.52
CA GLN A 393 -3.19 38.63 -29.04
C GLN A 393 -2.75 38.76 -27.57
N ALA A 394 -2.60 37.66 -26.82
CA ALA A 394 -2.25 37.73 -25.40
C ALA A 394 -0.73 37.79 -25.21
N ALA A 395 -0.22 38.87 -24.61
CA ALA A 395 1.19 38.97 -24.24
C ALA A 395 1.54 37.91 -23.18
N PHE A 396 2.76 37.36 -23.25
CA PHE A 396 3.34 36.65 -22.12
C PHE A 396 3.64 37.66 -21.01
N HIS A 397 3.33 37.34 -19.75
CA HIS A 397 3.54 38.26 -18.64
C HIS A 397 4.64 37.80 -17.69
N VAL A 398 5.37 38.74 -17.12
CA VAL A 398 6.25 38.51 -15.97
C VAL A 398 5.67 39.24 -14.76
N VAL A 399 5.51 38.53 -13.63
CA VAL A 399 5.11 39.14 -12.36
C VAL A 399 6.26 38.99 -11.37
N ASP A 400 6.86 40.12 -11.01
CA ASP A 400 8.02 40.15 -10.12
C ASP A 400 7.66 39.90 -8.65
N GLY A 401 8.70 39.74 -7.82
CA GLY A 401 8.57 39.44 -6.41
C GLY A 401 7.96 40.57 -5.57
N GLU A 402 8.03 41.83 -6.01
CA GLU A 402 7.43 42.96 -5.28
C GLU A 402 5.91 42.94 -5.45
N VAL A 403 5.44 42.76 -6.69
CA VAL A 403 4.02 42.61 -7.00
C VAL A 403 3.44 41.38 -6.30
N VAL A 404 4.10 40.22 -6.41
CA VAL A 404 3.68 38.98 -5.73
C VAL A 404 3.61 39.19 -4.20
N ALA A 405 4.62 39.82 -3.60
CA ALA A 405 4.63 40.07 -2.16
C ALA A 405 3.49 40.97 -1.70
N ARG A 406 3.23 42.07 -2.42
CA ARG A 406 2.17 43.02 -2.09
C ARG A 406 0.79 42.37 -2.20
N LEU A 407 0.53 41.65 -3.28
CA LEU A 407 -0.76 41.01 -3.52
C LEU A 407 -1.07 39.90 -2.49
N LEU A 408 -0.05 39.10 -2.13
CA LEU A 408 -0.21 38.08 -1.08
C LEU A 408 -0.43 38.68 0.31
N ALA A 409 0.21 39.82 0.61
CA ALA A 409 0.08 40.50 1.90
C ALA A 409 -1.26 41.27 2.04
N ALA A 410 -1.84 41.72 0.93
CA ALA A 410 -3.12 42.42 0.93
C ALA A 410 -4.29 41.50 1.30
N ASP A 411 -4.23 40.22 0.93
CA ASP A 411 -5.29 39.25 1.21
C ASP A 411 -4.72 37.84 1.53
N PRO A 412 -4.21 37.64 2.76
CA PRO A 412 -3.71 36.34 3.19
C PRO A 412 -4.83 35.30 3.34
N LEU A 413 -6.06 35.72 3.62
CA LEU A 413 -7.20 34.80 3.80
C LEU A 413 -7.64 34.17 2.47
N ALA A 414 -7.61 34.92 1.37
CA ALA A 414 -7.84 34.34 0.05
C ALA A 414 -6.85 33.21 -0.29
N CYS A 415 -5.62 33.25 0.24
CA CYS A 415 -4.68 32.14 0.05
C CYS A 415 -5.15 30.85 0.76
N ILE A 416 -5.79 30.97 1.93
CA ILE A 416 -6.42 29.83 2.61
C ILE A 416 -7.57 29.28 1.78
N GLU A 417 -8.40 30.15 1.21
CA GLU A 417 -9.52 29.75 0.35
C GLU A 417 -9.05 29.03 -0.92
N ASP A 418 -8.03 29.56 -1.60
CA ASP A 418 -7.43 28.94 -2.79
C ASP A 418 -6.91 27.53 -2.47
N VAL A 419 -6.16 27.38 -1.37
CA VAL A 419 -5.58 26.10 -0.96
C VAL A 419 -6.66 25.11 -0.56
N GLN A 420 -7.70 25.55 0.16
CA GLN A 420 -8.83 24.70 0.52
C GLN A 420 -9.57 24.22 -0.73
N ALA A 421 -9.87 25.14 -1.66
CA ALA A 421 -10.53 24.80 -2.92
C ALA A 421 -9.69 23.83 -3.76
N ALA A 422 -8.37 24.03 -3.81
CA ALA A 422 -7.46 23.13 -4.52
C ALA A 422 -7.40 21.73 -3.90
N TYR A 423 -7.39 21.60 -2.57
CA TYR A 423 -7.48 20.28 -1.91
C TYR A 423 -8.79 19.56 -2.22
N LEU A 424 -9.92 20.26 -2.13
CA LEU A 424 -11.23 19.69 -2.44
C LEU A 424 -11.36 19.32 -3.92
N ALA A 425 -10.78 20.11 -4.83
CA ALA A 425 -10.74 19.78 -6.25
C ALA A 425 -9.85 18.57 -6.52
N HIS A 426 -8.72 18.45 -5.82
CA HIS A 426 -7.79 17.34 -5.95
C HIS A 426 -8.43 16.02 -5.50
N GLU A 427 -9.05 15.99 -4.32
CA GLU A 427 -9.79 14.82 -3.81
C GLU A 427 -10.94 14.41 -4.73
N ALA A 428 -11.63 15.38 -5.33
CA ALA A 428 -12.70 15.13 -6.30
C ALA A 428 -12.20 14.66 -7.69
N GLY A 429 -10.89 14.42 -7.86
CA GLY A 429 -10.31 13.98 -9.14
C GLY A 429 -10.32 15.06 -10.23
N ARG A 430 -10.50 16.34 -9.86
CA ARG A 430 -10.57 17.49 -10.80
C ARG A 430 -9.22 18.17 -11.02
N THR A 431 -8.13 17.47 -10.75
CA THR A 431 -6.78 17.98 -10.94
C THR A 431 -5.88 16.88 -11.50
N ILE A 432 -4.79 17.28 -12.14
CA ILE A 432 -3.70 16.39 -12.51
C ILE A 432 -2.47 16.87 -11.74
N ASN A 433 -1.92 16.01 -10.86
CA ASN A 433 -0.74 16.34 -10.07
C ASN A 433 0.27 15.18 -10.15
N PRO A 434 1.12 15.14 -11.19
CA PRO A 434 2.17 14.14 -11.32
C PRO A 434 3.18 14.19 -10.16
N ASP A 435 4.05 13.20 -10.11
CA ASP A 435 5.13 13.15 -9.13
C ASP A 435 6.08 14.35 -9.27
N SER A 436 6.57 14.82 -8.12
CA SER A 436 7.63 15.84 -8.09
C SER A 436 8.95 15.26 -8.58
N TYR A 437 9.59 15.91 -9.55
CA TYR A 437 10.88 15.48 -10.09
C TYR A 437 12.03 16.24 -9.43
N PHE A 438 12.98 15.50 -8.85
CA PHE A 438 14.13 16.07 -8.13
C PHE A 438 15.39 15.96 -8.98
N LEU A 439 15.93 17.09 -9.42
CA LEU A 439 17.31 17.19 -9.85
C LEU A 439 18.21 17.23 -8.61
N ARG A 440 19.06 16.20 -8.47
CA ARG A 440 20.01 16.03 -7.37
C ARG A 440 21.44 16.22 -7.87
N PHE A 441 22.30 16.70 -6.98
CA PHE A 441 23.71 16.93 -7.26
C PHE A 441 24.54 15.95 -6.42
N PRO A 442 25.14 14.90 -7.01
CA PRO A 442 25.88 13.88 -6.26
C PRO A 442 27.00 14.46 -5.37
N GLU A 443 27.68 15.50 -5.86
CA GLU A 443 28.76 16.19 -5.14
C GLU A 443 28.25 17.18 -4.07
N ALA A 444 26.94 17.47 -4.06
CA ALA A 444 26.31 18.38 -3.11
C ALA A 444 24.91 17.86 -2.71
N PRO A 445 24.84 16.76 -1.93
CA PRO A 445 23.59 16.02 -1.70
C PRO A 445 22.50 16.82 -0.97
N ALA A 446 22.87 17.88 -0.25
CA ALA A 446 21.94 18.81 0.38
C ALA A 446 21.16 19.68 -0.64
N ASN A 447 21.76 19.92 -1.80
CA ASN A 447 21.23 20.77 -2.86
C ASN A 447 20.28 19.99 -3.75
N ARG A 448 19.24 20.68 -4.23
CA ARG A 448 18.25 20.11 -5.12
C ARG A 448 17.49 21.18 -5.87
N ILE A 449 16.97 20.80 -7.02
CA ILE A 449 15.99 21.57 -7.77
C ILE A 449 14.79 20.65 -8.03
N ILE A 450 13.57 21.17 -7.84
CA ILE A 450 12.34 20.39 -7.90
C ILE A 450 11.43 20.99 -8.96
N ALA A 451 10.94 20.13 -9.85
CA ALA A 451 9.91 20.44 -10.83
C ALA A 451 8.58 19.85 -10.35
N LEU A 452 7.56 20.70 -10.19
CA LEU A 452 6.22 20.34 -9.74
C LEU A 452 5.20 20.76 -10.82
N PRO A 453 5.03 19.97 -11.90
CA PRO A 453 3.98 20.21 -12.88
C PRO A 453 2.61 19.91 -12.27
N ALA A 454 1.59 20.63 -12.70
CA ALA A 454 0.21 20.39 -12.27
C ALA A 454 -0.80 20.96 -13.27
N SER A 455 -2.06 20.55 -13.12
CA SER A 455 -3.20 21.11 -13.84
C SER A 455 -4.44 21.14 -12.95
N LEU A 456 -5.11 22.28 -12.92
CA LEU A 456 -6.43 22.49 -12.32
C LEU A 456 -7.48 22.52 -13.44
N SER A 457 -8.56 21.78 -13.27
CA SER A 457 -9.72 21.81 -14.19
C SER A 457 -10.89 22.61 -13.59
N GLY A 458 -11.88 22.96 -14.41
CA GLY A 458 -13.08 23.69 -14.01
C GLY A 458 -13.12 25.13 -14.50
N GLU A 459 -13.92 25.99 -13.85
CA GLU A 459 -14.14 27.39 -14.27
C GLU A 459 -12.85 28.21 -14.30
N GLN A 460 -11.90 27.87 -13.44
CA GLN A 460 -10.61 28.54 -13.35
C GLN A 460 -9.47 27.63 -13.83
N ALA A 461 -9.67 26.90 -14.92
CA ALA A 461 -8.67 25.96 -15.42
C ALA A 461 -7.32 26.63 -15.70
N VAL A 462 -6.24 25.98 -15.26
CA VAL A 462 -4.85 26.40 -15.51
C VAL A 462 -3.93 25.19 -15.41
N SER A 463 -2.99 25.09 -16.34
CA SER A 463 -1.88 24.15 -16.25
C SER A 463 -0.62 24.92 -15.94
N GLY A 464 0.41 24.25 -15.45
CA GLY A 464 1.68 24.93 -15.23
C GLY A 464 2.68 24.10 -14.48
N ILE A 465 3.76 24.75 -14.08
CA ILE A 465 4.85 24.10 -13.38
C ILE A 465 5.51 25.09 -12.43
N LYS A 466 5.68 24.66 -11.17
CA LYS A 466 6.59 25.34 -10.24
C LYS A 466 7.98 24.73 -10.39
N TRP A 467 8.96 25.60 -10.54
CA TRP A 467 10.37 25.24 -10.55
C TRP A 467 11.06 25.90 -9.36
N ILE A 468 11.49 25.09 -8.38
CA ILE A 468 12.05 25.58 -7.11
C ILE A 468 13.43 24.99 -6.84
N SER A 469 14.41 25.85 -6.58
CA SER A 469 15.73 25.47 -6.09
C SER A 469 15.77 25.52 -4.56
N SER A 470 16.53 24.62 -3.94
CA SER A 470 16.79 24.61 -2.50
C SER A 470 18.26 24.27 -2.25
N PHE A 471 19.04 25.29 -1.88
CA PHE A 471 20.48 25.24 -1.62
C PHE A 471 20.72 25.73 -0.19
N PRO A 472 20.74 24.82 0.82
CA PRO A 472 20.82 25.21 2.23
C PRO A 472 22.00 26.12 2.60
N GLY A 473 23.18 25.92 1.99
CA GLY A 473 24.37 26.71 2.26
C GLY A 473 24.29 28.18 1.82
N ASN A 474 23.29 28.59 1.03
CA ASN A 474 23.10 29.99 0.64
C ASN A 474 22.96 30.95 1.84
N ILE A 475 22.45 30.45 2.98
CA ILE A 475 22.24 31.27 4.17
C ILE A 475 23.58 31.80 4.72
N GLU A 476 24.66 31.03 4.57
CA GLU A 476 26.01 31.40 5.02
C GLU A 476 26.56 32.63 4.27
N THR A 477 26.07 32.87 3.05
CA THR A 477 26.44 34.01 2.21
C THR A 477 25.37 35.11 2.19
N GLY A 478 24.35 35.02 3.07
CA GLY A 478 23.25 35.98 3.16
C GLY A 478 22.17 35.84 2.09
N LEU A 479 22.26 34.81 1.23
CA LEU A 479 21.25 34.50 0.24
C LEU A 479 20.11 33.65 0.83
N GLN A 480 18.93 33.73 0.22
CA GLN A 480 17.84 32.83 0.57
C GLN A 480 18.18 31.40 0.18
N ARG A 481 17.84 30.44 1.05
CA ARG A 481 18.00 29.00 0.78
C ARG A 481 17.25 28.56 -0.48
N ALA A 482 16.06 29.12 -0.72
CA ALA A 482 15.18 28.69 -1.80
C ALA A 482 14.81 29.86 -2.71
N SER A 483 14.73 29.57 -4.01
CA SER A 483 14.24 30.48 -5.04
C SER A 483 13.35 29.70 -6.00
N ALA A 484 12.23 30.27 -6.44
CA ALA A 484 11.29 29.60 -7.31
C ALA A 484 10.66 30.51 -8.35
N VAL A 485 10.30 29.92 -9.48
CA VAL A 485 9.42 30.52 -10.50
C VAL A 485 8.22 29.62 -10.75
N LEU A 486 7.11 30.23 -11.17
CA LEU A 486 5.88 29.54 -11.55
C LEU A 486 5.53 29.93 -12.99
N ILE A 487 5.48 28.94 -13.88
CA ILE A 487 4.98 29.12 -15.24
C ILE A 487 3.52 28.72 -15.27
N LEU A 488 2.67 29.59 -15.82
CA LEU A 488 1.26 29.30 -16.08
C LEU A 488 1.04 29.09 -17.57
N ASN A 489 0.31 28.03 -17.89
CA ASN A 489 -0.02 27.57 -19.24
C ASN A 489 -1.53 27.54 -19.44
N ASP A 490 -1.94 27.91 -20.64
CA ASP A 490 -3.31 27.76 -21.10
C ASP A 490 -3.62 26.25 -21.26
N PRO A 491 -4.66 25.71 -20.59
CA PRO A 491 -4.96 24.28 -20.65
C PRO A 491 -5.39 23.76 -22.02
N LEU A 492 -5.91 24.63 -22.91
CA LEU A 492 -6.42 24.22 -24.22
C LEU A 492 -5.31 24.15 -25.27
N THR A 493 -4.39 25.09 -25.23
CA THR A 493 -3.32 25.24 -26.24
C THR A 493 -1.95 24.79 -25.74
N GLY A 494 -1.77 24.68 -24.42
CA GLY A 494 -0.49 24.39 -23.78
C GLY A 494 0.50 25.56 -23.77
N TYR A 495 0.19 26.69 -24.41
CA TYR A 495 1.09 27.85 -24.43
C TYR A 495 1.26 28.46 -23.04
N ALA A 496 2.49 28.77 -22.67
CA ALA A 496 2.74 29.55 -21.46
C ALA A 496 2.25 30.99 -21.66
N PHE A 497 1.63 31.59 -20.64
CA PHE A 497 1.17 32.97 -20.71
C PHE A 497 1.71 33.84 -19.56
N ALA A 498 2.31 33.24 -18.52
CA ALA A 498 2.92 33.98 -17.43
C ALA A 498 4.10 33.26 -16.78
N CYS A 499 5.05 34.04 -16.25
CA CYS A 499 6.08 33.62 -15.29
C CYS A 499 6.02 34.51 -14.04
N LEU A 500 5.88 33.90 -12.87
CA LEU A 500 5.79 34.60 -11.59
C LEU A 500 6.96 34.22 -10.67
N GLU A 501 7.43 35.17 -9.85
CA GLU A 501 8.21 34.83 -8.65
C GLU A 501 7.35 33.94 -7.74
N ALA A 502 7.89 32.78 -7.33
CA ALA A 502 7.08 31.75 -6.67
C ALA A 502 7.59 31.31 -5.30
N SER A 503 8.68 31.88 -4.79
CA SER A 503 9.19 31.53 -3.45
C SER A 503 8.20 32.01 -2.39
N ARG A 504 7.65 33.21 -2.56
CA ARG A 504 6.61 33.76 -1.67
C ARG A 504 5.27 33.06 -1.83
N ILE A 505 4.88 32.71 -3.06
CA ILE A 505 3.69 31.88 -3.33
C ILE A 505 3.82 30.55 -2.59
N SER A 506 4.95 29.86 -2.74
CA SER A 506 5.20 28.57 -2.10
C SER A 506 5.19 28.67 -0.58
N ALA A 507 5.69 29.76 0.01
CA ALA A 507 5.64 29.95 1.46
C ALA A 507 4.21 30.23 1.96
N MET A 508 3.47 31.12 1.30
CA MET A 508 2.10 31.46 1.67
C MET A 508 1.15 30.28 1.55
N ARG A 509 1.22 29.51 0.44
CA ARG A 509 0.40 28.30 0.29
C ARG A 509 0.76 27.21 1.30
N THR A 510 2.03 27.12 1.71
CA THR A 510 2.46 26.18 2.76
C THR A 510 1.90 26.61 4.12
N ALA A 511 1.92 27.91 4.41
CA ALA A 511 1.33 28.45 5.63
C ALA A 511 -0.20 28.27 5.67
N ALA A 512 -0.88 28.55 4.56
CA ALA A 512 -2.32 28.29 4.41
C ALA A 512 -2.66 26.80 4.61
N SER A 513 -1.87 25.88 4.03
CA SER A 513 -2.00 24.44 4.24
C SER A 513 -1.85 24.05 5.72
N ALA A 514 -0.83 24.56 6.40
CA ALA A 514 -0.60 24.31 7.82
C ALA A 514 -1.77 24.79 8.69
N VAL A 515 -2.26 26.00 8.45
CA VAL A 515 -3.40 26.57 9.18
C VAL A 515 -4.69 25.82 8.90
N LEU A 516 -4.93 25.36 7.66
CA LEU A 516 -6.07 24.49 7.35
C LEU A 516 -5.98 23.15 8.09
N GLY A 517 -4.80 22.51 8.09
CA GLY A 517 -4.56 21.29 8.84
C GLY A 517 -4.87 21.48 10.32
N ALA A 518 -4.34 22.54 10.93
CA ALA A 518 -4.63 22.88 12.32
C ALA A 518 -6.11 23.14 12.56
N ARG A 519 -6.77 23.92 11.70
CA ARG A 519 -8.19 24.29 11.82
C ARG A 519 -9.08 23.05 11.83
N TRP A 520 -8.89 22.15 10.88
CA TRP A 520 -9.73 20.96 10.76
C TRP A 520 -9.43 19.91 11.82
N MET A 521 -8.16 19.70 12.16
CA MET A 521 -7.81 18.78 13.25
C MET A 521 -8.22 19.32 14.63
N ASN A 522 -8.28 20.64 14.80
CA ASN A 522 -8.75 21.30 16.02
C ASN A 522 -10.26 21.61 16.01
N ARG A 523 -11.05 20.94 15.16
CA ARG A 523 -12.53 21.10 15.09
C ARG A 523 -12.97 22.57 14.96
N HIS A 524 -12.28 23.33 14.12
CA HIS A 524 -12.47 24.76 13.87
C HIS A 524 -12.20 25.69 15.06
N GLN A 525 -11.69 25.18 16.19
CA GLN A 525 -11.23 26.02 17.28
C GLN A 525 -9.95 26.75 16.85
N ARG A 526 -9.94 28.07 17.03
CA ARG A 526 -8.82 28.96 16.72
C ARG A 526 -8.14 29.47 17.99
N HIS A 527 -8.16 28.67 19.05
CA HIS A 527 -7.52 28.98 20.31
C HIS A 527 -6.72 27.78 20.78
N VAL A 528 -5.50 28.02 21.25
CA VAL A 528 -4.63 27.00 21.86
C VAL A 528 -3.86 27.62 23.03
N GLY A 529 -3.68 26.87 24.11
CA GLY A 529 -2.91 27.37 25.24
C GLY A 529 -1.44 27.57 24.88
N ARG A 530 -0.78 26.49 24.45
CA ARG A 530 0.64 26.52 24.07
C ARG A 530 0.85 26.10 22.62
N MET A 531 1.55 26.94 21.87
CA MET A 531 2.03 26.61 20.52
C MET A 531 3.55 26.59 20.48
N ALA A 532 4.14 25.56 19.89
CA ALA A 532 5.58 25.46 19.70
C ALA A 532 5.96 25.50 18.23
N PHE A 533 7.10 26.15 17.94
CA PHE A 533 7.77 26.10 16.64
C PHE A 533 9.12 25.41 16.80
N ILE A 534 9.35 24.37 16.01
CA ILE A 534 10.60 23.63 15.91
C ILE A 534 11.19 23.92 14.52
N GLY A 535 12.29 24.66 14.51
CA GLY A 535 12.81 25.37 13.34
C GLY A 535 12.21 26.78 13.24
N ALA A 536 13.08 27.78 13.21
CA ALA A 536 12.72 29.20 13.30
C ALA A 536 13.00 29.98 12.00
N GLY A 537 12.99 29.29 10.85
CA GLY A 537 13.24 29.88 9.55
C GLY A 537 12.05 30.64 8.94
N PHE A 538 12.22 31.07 7.68
CA PHE A 538 11.21 31.83 6.92
C PHE A 538 9.83 31.15 6.84
N ILE A 539 9.79 29.83 6.73
CA ILE A 539 8.53 29.07 6.69
C ILE A 539 7.80 29.13 8.03
N ALA A 540 8.50 28.95 9.15
CA ALA A 540 7.93 29.05 10.50
C ALA A 540 7.34 30.44 10.76
N ARG A 541 8.08 31.50 10.38
CA ARG A 541 7.60 32.88 10.45
C ARG A 541 6.31 33.08 9.65
N THR A 542 6.26 32.57 8.41
CA THR A 542 5.10 32.72 7.52
C THR A 542 3.89 31.95 8.07
N ILE A 543 4.10 30.76 8.65
CA ILE A 543 3.04 29.98 9.32
C ILE A 543 2.48 30.76 10.51
N LEU A 544 3.34 31.33 11.37
CA LEU A 544 2.91 32.16 12.49
C LEU A 544 2.08 33.36 12.02
N ASP A 545 2.54 34.08 10.99
CA ASP A 545 1.81 35.21 10.41
C ASP A 545 0.42 34.80 9.88
N MET A 546 0.33 33.63 9.25
CA MET A 546 -0.94 33.09 8.75
C MET A 546 -1.89 32.67 9.87
N PHE A 547 -1.38 32.07 10.95
CA PHE A 547 -2.19 31.76 12.14
C PHE A 547 -2.84 33.02 12.71
N VAL A 548 -2.05 34.08 12.91
CA VAL A 548 -2.56 35.38 13.40
C VAL A 548 -3.56 35.99 12.42
N SER A 549 -3.27 35.94 11.12
CA SER A 549 -4.17 36.47 10.07
C SER A 549 -5.50 35.72 10.01
N ASP A 550 -5.50 34.41 10.27
CA ASP A 550 -6.70 33.58 10.39
C ASP A 550 -7.45 33.77 11.73
N GLY A 551 -6.96 34.64 12.60
CA GLY A 551 -7.58 34.97 13.88
C GLY A 551 -7.34 33.92 14.96
N TRP A 552 -6.21 33.20 14.91
CA TRP A 552 -5.82 32.33 16.01
C TRP A 552 -5.32 33.12 17.21
N THR A 553 -5.65 32.62 18.40
CA THR A 553 -5.17 33.14 19.68
C THR A 553 -4.35 32.06 20.39
N MET A 554 -3.25 32.47 21.01
CA MET A 554 -2.30 31.59 21.69
C MET A 554 -1.86 32.22 23.01
N ASP A 555 -1.93 31.50 24.12
CA ASP A 555 -1.54 32.06 25.44
C ASP A 555 -0.02 32.17 25.59
N ALA A 556 0.71 31.19 25.02
CA ALA A 556 2.17 31.17 25.01
C ALA A 556 2.73 30.51 23.76
N ILE A 557 3.83 31.06 23.27
CA ILE A 557 4.61 30.51 22.15
C ILE A 557 6.01 30.14 22.62
N THR A 558 6.43 28.93 22.31
CA THR A 558 7.81 28.49 22.51
C THR A 558 8.51 28.22 21.19
N VAL A 559 9.76 28.62 21.07
CA VAL A 559 10.55 28.40 19.85
C VAL A 559 11.82 27.62 20.17
N PHE A 560 12.05 26.55 19.43
CA PHE A 560 13.30 25.79 19.44
C PHE A 560 13.92 25.81 18.05
N ASP A 561 15.22 26.12 17.98
CA ASP A 561 16.06 25.96 16.80
C ASP A 561 17.45 25.49 17.26
N GLN A 562 18.22 24.85 16.38
CA GLN A 562 19.62 24.50 16.67
C GLN A 562 20.52 25.73 16.75
N HIS A 563 20.09 26.84 16.13
CA HIS A 563 20.78 28.13 16.17
C HIS A 563 19.97 29.11 17.01
N ASP A 564 20.50 29.48 18.18
CA ASP A 564 19.85 30.38 19.13
C ASP A 564 19.41 31.71 18.50
N ASP A 565 20.22 32.27 17.60
CA ASP A 565 19.89 33.51 16.88
C ASP A 565 18.62 33.39 16.05
N SER A 566 18.38 32.22 15.43
CA SER A 566 17.17 31.95 14.66
C SER A 566 15.95 31.85 15.58
N ALA A 567 16.07 31.12 16.69
CA ALA A 567 15.00 31.02 17.67
C ALA A 567 14.63 32.40 18.24
N LEU A 568 15.63 33.19 18.63
CA LEU A 568 15.45 34.56 19.10
C LEU A 568 14.84 35.48 18.03
N ALA A 569 15.18 35.30 16.75
CA ALA A 569 14.58 36.08 15.67
C ALA A 569 13.08 35.83 15.53
N LEU A 570 12.63 34.58 15.61
CA LEU A 570 11.19 34.27 15.55
C LEU A 570 10.46 34.72 16.82
N VAL A 571 11.07 34.58 17.99
CA VAL A 571 10.54 35.13 19.26
C VAL A 571 10.34 36.64 19.16
N ARG A 572 11.36 37.38 18.72
CA ARG A 572 11.27 38.83 18.51
C ARG A 572 10.20 39.19 17.47
N HIS A 573 10.07 38.41 16.41
CA HIS A 573 9.02 38.63 15.40
C HIS A 573 7.63 38.47 16.01
N ALA A 574 7.38 37.38 16.75
CA ALA A 574 6.11 37.14 17.44
C ALA A 574 5.75 38.26 18.42
N ALA A 575 6.72 38.72 19.22
CA ALA A 575 6.52 39.77 20.22
C ALA A 575 6.33 41.16 19.57
N SER A 576 7.18 41.54 18.62
CA SER A 576 7.15 42.89 18.03
C SER A 576 6.02 43.10 17.02
N ARG A 577 5.77 42.11 16.15
CA ARG A 577 4.80 42.23 15.05
C ARG A 577 3.38 41.93 15.50
N HIS A 578 3.20 41.00 16.43
CA HIS A 578 1.89 40.46 16.83
C HIS A 578 1.59 40.59 18.32
N GLN A 579 2.51 41.12 19.12
CA GLN A 579 2.35 41.29 20.57
C GLN A 579 2.04 39.97 21.31
N LEU A 580 2.59 38.86 20.82
CA LEU A 580 2.39 37.53 21.40
C LEU A 580 3.43 37.24 22.49
N ASN A 581 2.99 36.56 23.55
CA ASN A 581 3.88 36.06 24.59
C ASN A 581 4.72 34.90 24.06
N SER A 582 5.99 35.16 23.77
CA SER A 582 6.90 34.20 23.15
C SER A 582 8.26 34.11 23.85
N GLN A 583 8.84 32.92 23.90
CA GLN A 583 10.17 32.70 24.47
C GLN A 583 10.91 31.53 23.79
N PRO A 584 12.26 31.51 23.83
CA PRO A 584 13.02 30.33 23.47
C PRO A 584 12.71 29.15 24.40
N SER A 585 12.89 27.93 23.93
CA SER A 585 12.71 26.69 24.69
C SER A 585 13.67 25.61 24.20
N ASP A 586 13.92 24.60 25.04
CA ASP A 586 14.50 23.34 24.58
C ASP A 586 13.47 22.45 23.84
N LEU A 587 13.98 21.47 23.09
CA LEU A 587 13.16 20.55 22.30
C LEU A 587 12.18 19.70 23.14
N PRO A 588 12.60 19.01 24.22
CA PRO A 588 11.66 18.25 25.05
C PRO A 588 10.50 19.06 25.61
N THR A 589 10.75 20.30 26.02
CA THR A 589 9.72 21.21 26.55
C THR A 589 8.81 21.72 25.44
N ALA A 590 9.38 22.09 24.28
CA ALA A 590 8.61 22.53 23.12
C ALA A 590 7.65 21.43 22.61
N LEU A 591 8.07 20.16 22.65
CA LEU A 591 7.24 19.01 22.26
C LEU A 591 6.02 18.79 23.17
N GLN A 592 5.95 19.44 24.35
CA GLN A 592 4.78 19.36 25.24
C GLN A 592 3.69 20.39 24.92
N ALA A 593 3.87 21.25 23.91
CA ALA A 593 2.85 22.21 23.50
C ALA A 593 1.57 21.50 22.99
N ASP A 594 0.45 22.22 22.94
CA ASP A 594 -0.83 21.69 22.46
C ASP A 594 -0.82 21.58 20.93
N VAL A 595 -0.15 22.53 20.27
CA VAL A 595 0.20 22.50 18.84
C VAL A 595 1.70 22.60 18.68
N VAL A 596 2.30 21.70 17.91
CA VAL A 596 3.73 21.73 17.57
C VAL A 596 3.89 21.84 16.06
N VAL A 597 4.60 22.87 15.60
CA VAL A 597 4.89 23.13 14.18
C VAL A 597 6.34 22.77 13.89
N PHE A 598 6.56 21.77 13.03
CA PHE A 598 7.87 21.40 12.53
C PHE A 598 8.14 22.06 11.18
N ALA A 599 9.13 22.95 11.12
CA ALA A 599 9.53 23.67 9.91
C ALA A 599 11.05 23.70 9.77
N THR A 600 11.70 22.55 9.91
CA THR A 600 13.16 22.40 9.91
C THR A 600 13.73 22.08 8.52
N THR A 601 15.03 21.83 8.48
CA THR A 601 15.76 21.35 7.30
C THR A 601 16.28 19.93 7.47
N ALA A 602 15.79 19.19 8.48
CA ALA A 602 16.31 17.89 8.87
C ALA A 602 16.33 16.90 7.69
N PRO A 603 17.45 16.19 7.45
CA PRO A 603 17.53 15.19 6.38
C PRO A 603 16.92 13.85 6.80
N ARG A 604 16.70 13.61 8.10
CA ARG A 604 16.17 12.38 8.68
C ARG A 604 15.47 12.64 10.03
N PRO A 605 14.58 11.74 10.48
CA PRO A 605 13.93 11.84 11.78
C PRO A 605 14.89 11.96 12.96
N TYR A 606 14.52 12.79 13.93
CA TYR A 606 15.25 12.97 15.19
C TYR A 606 14.32 12.99 16.42
N VAL A 607 13.01 13.13 16.23
CA VAL A 607 12.00 12.94 17.27
C VAL A 607 11.46 11.51 17.15
N LEU A 608 12.04 10.58 17.92
CA LEU A 608 11.77 9.15 17.78
C LEU A 608 10.74 8.61 18.78
N GLU A 609 10.79 9.07 20.02
CA GLU A 609 9.95 8.57 21.11
C GLU A 609 9.35 9.73 21.96
N PRO A 610 8.64 10.69 21.35
CA PRO A 610 7.98 11.74 22.12
C PRO A 610 6.77 11.15 22.86
N LEU A 611 6.52 11.63 24.08
CA LEU A 611 5.29 11.36 24.79
C LEU A 611 4.17 12.23 24.21
N LEU A 612 3.41 11.68 23.25
CA LEU A 612 2.27 12.37 22.64
C LEU A 612 1.02 12.28 23.52
N ARG A 613 0.27 13.38 23.62
CA ARG A 613 -0.97 13.44 24.40
C ARG A 613 -2.20 13.29 23.49
N PRO A 614 -3.28 12.61 23.92
CA PRO A 614 -4.55 12.63 23.21
C PRO A 614 -4.99 14.07 22.90
N GLY A 615 -5.42 14.33 21.66
CA GLY A 615 -5.83 15.66 21.20
C GLY A 615 -4.69 16.64 20.88
N GLN A 616 -3.42 16.28 21.11
CA GLN A 616 -2.28 17.12 20.70
C GLN A 616 -2.18 17.17 19.17
N LEU A 617 -1.84 18.34 18.62
CA LEU A 617 -1.70 18.54 17.17
C LEU A 617 -0.25 18.76 16.78
N LEU A 618 0.19 18.05 15.74
CA LEU A 618 1.54 18.18 15.19
C LEU A 618 1.43 18.52 13.70
N LEU A 619 2.01 19.64 13.29
CA LEU A 619 2.12 20.05 11.90
C LEU A 619 3.52 19.69 11.41
N ASN A 620 3.64 18.53 10.77
CA ASN A 620 4.89 17.97 10.26
C ASN A 620 5.25 18.56 8.89
N ILE A 621 5.46 19.89 8.82
CA ILE A 621 5.59 20.63 7.55
C ILE A 621 6.92 20.33 6.84
N SER A 622 8.01 20.11 7.58
CA SER A 622 9.30 19.69 7.01
C SER A 622 9.36 18.20 6.64
N LEU A 623 8.36 17.40 7.03
CA LEU A 623 8.13 16.00 6.67
C LEU A 623 9.20 15.00 7.10
N ARG A 624 10.22 15.39 7.87
CA ARG A 624 11.35 14.51 8.20
C ARG A 624 11.76 14.58 9.66
N ASP A 625 10.93 15.15 10.51
CA ASP A 625 11.27 15.38 11.91
C ASP A 625 10.88 14.20 12.79
N LEU A 626 9.75 13.57 12.46
CA LEU A 626 9.11 12.53 13.26
C LEU A 626 9.54 11.13 12.82
N GLY A 627 9.82 10.26 13.78
CA GLY A 627 10.18 8.87 13.56
C GLY A 627 8.98 8.00 13.15
N PRO A 628 9.22 6.84 12.51
CA PRO A 628 8.19 5.86 12.16
C PRO A 628 7.20 5.51 13.27
N ASP A 629 7.69 5.32 14.49
CA ASP A 629 6.89 4.90 15.65
C ASP A 629 5.92 6.00 16.07
N VAL A 630 6.38 7.26 15.98
CA VAL A 630 5.57 8.46 16.24
C VAL A 630 4.41 8.57 15.25
N ILE A 631 4.70 8.29 13.97
CA ILE A 631 3.68 8.27 12.92
C ILE A 631 2.69 7.12 13.19
N ALA A 632 3.18 5.90 13.45
CA ALA A 632 2.32 4.73 13.58
C ALA A 632 1.29 4.82 14.74
N GLN A 633 1.58 5.59 15.80
CA GLN A 633 0.72 5.73 16.97
C GLN A 633 -0.30 6.88 16.91
N ALA A 634 -0.23 7.74 15.90
CA ALA A 634 -1.07 8.95 15.79
C ALA A 634 -2.26 8.76 14.82
N ASN A 635 -3.19 9.73 14.81
CA ASN A 635 -4.00 9.99 13.63
C ASN A 635 -3.11 10.67 12.59
N ASN A 636 -3.06 10.18 11.36
CA ASN A 636 -2.23 10.78 10.31
C ASN A 636 -3.08 11.30 9.16
N ILE A 637 -3.09 12.63 9.03
CA ILE A 637 -3.71 13.34 7.93
C ILE A 637 -2.62 13.77 6.95
N LEU A 638 -2.81 13.45 5.68
CA LEU A 638 -1.89 13.79 4.59
C LEU A 638 -2.57 14.77 3.63
N ASP A 639 -1.83 15.44 2.75
CA ASP A 639 -2.44 16.21 1.66
C ASP A 639 -2.70 15.36 0.42
N ASP A 640 -1.78 14.46 0.09
CA ASP A 640 -1.93 13.37 -0.88
C ASP A 640 -1.23 12.13 -0.31
N VAL A 641 -1.94 11.00 -0.23
CA VAL A 641 -1.39 9.78 0.35
C VAL A 641 -0.20 9.26 -0.46
N GLU A 642 -0.33 9.13 -1.77
CA GLU A 642 0.73 8.52 -2.58
C GLU A 642 1.95 9.44 -2.71
N HIS A 643 1.75 10.75 -2.74
CA HIS A 643 2.85 11.71 -2.77
C HIS A 643 3.61 11.74 -1.44
N CYS A 644 2.89 11.68 -0.31
CA CYS A 644 3.49 11.63 1.02
C CYS A 644 4.25 10.34 1.30
N LEU A 645 4.00 9.25 0.59
CA LEU A 645 4.68 7.95 0.78
C LEU A 645 5.89 7.76 -0.15
N LYS A 646 6.61 8.84 -0.40
CA LYS A 646 7.81 8.89 -1.25
C LYS A 646 8.88 9.77 -0.60
N ALA A 647 10.07 9.76 -1.19
CA ALA A 647 11.15 10.70 -0.89
C ALA A 647 11.62 10.73 0.58
N GLN A 648 11.49 9.60 1.29
CA GLN A 648 11.99 9.44 2.67
C GLN A 648 11.39 10.47 3.62
N THR A 649 10.08 10.71 3.50
CA THR A 649 9.29 11.48 4.48
C THR A 649 8.98 10.60 5.71
N SER A 650 8.53 11.19 6.82
CA SER A 650 8.13 10.46 8.01
C SER A 650 7.03 9.42 7.72
N PRO A 651 5.95 9.74 6.98
CA PRO A 651 4.97 8.73 6.56
C PRO A 651 5.55 7.63 5.67
N ASP A 652 6.41 7.96 4.70
CA ASP A 652 7.10 6.99 3.84
C ASP A 652 7.93 6.00 4.67
N LEU A 653 8.76 6.53 5.58
CA LEU A 653 9.59 5.73 6.49
C LEU A 653 8.74 4.85 7.41
N ALA A 654 7.60 5.34 7.90
CA ALA A 654 6.66 4.55 8.69
C ALA A 654 6.08 3.38 7.87
N VAL A 655 5.67 3.64 6.62
CA VAL A 655 5.16 2.58 5.75
C VAL A 655 6.25 1.57 5.42
N GLN A 656 7.48 2.01 5.19
CA GLN A 656 8.62 1.12 4.96
C GLN A 656 8.95 0.26 6.19
N GLN A 657 8.93 0.83 7.39
CA GLN A 657 9.21 0.10 8.63
C GLN A 657 8.11 -0.90 8.97
N TYR A 658 6.86 -0.46 8.98
CA TYR A 658 5.73 -1.27 9.42
C TYR A 658 5.14 -2.14 8.30
N GLN A 659 5.51 -1.86 7.04
CA GLN A 659 4.92 -2.48 5.84
C GLN A 659 3.39 -2.45 5.92
N ASP A 660 2.88 -1.32 6.40
CA ASP A 660 1.49 -1.07 6.74
C ASP A 660 1.16 0.39 6.45
N ARG A 661 -0.07 0.66 6.05
CA ARG A 661 -0.63 2.00 5.83
C ARG A 661 -1.82 2.28 6.75
N SER A 662 -2.20 1.35 7.63
CA SER A 662 -3.39 1.43 8.47
C SER A 662 -3.37 2.59 9.48
N PHE A 663 -2.20 3.12 9.80
CA PHE A 663 -2.04 4.33 10.63
C PHE A 663 -2.36 5.62 9.86
N ILE A 664 -2.52 5.58 8.54
CA ILE A 664 -2.95 6.72 7.72
C ILE A 664 -4.46 6.87 7.88
N THR A 665 -4.88 7.95 8.53
CA THR A 665 -6.30 8.24 8.77
C THR A 665 -7.01 8.69 7.51
N GLY A 666 -6.35 9.51 6.68
CA GLY A 666 -6.90 9.97 5.41
C GLY A 666 -6.22 11.25 4.90
N THR A 667 -6.84 11.89 3.92
CA THR A 667 -6.41 13.21 3.43
C THR A 667 -7.08 14.35 4.20
N LEU A 668 -6.50 15.54 4.14
CA LEU A 668 -7.11 16.74 4.71
C LEU A 668 -8.46 17.05 4.04
N ALA A 669 -8.60 16.79 2.74
CA ALA A 669 -9.85 16.95 2.02
C ALA A 669 -10.91 15.93 2.45
N GLN A 670 -10.52 14.69 2.74
CA GLN A 670 -11.41 13.68 3.33
C GLN A 670 -11.90 14.11 4.71
N LEU A 671 -11.02 14.71 5.53
CA LEU A 671 -11.41 15.27 6.82
C LEU A 671 -12.39 16.45 6.65
N MET A 672 -12.13 17.34 5.68
CA MET A 672 -13.00 18.47 5.35
C MET A 672 -14.41 18.05 4.92
N THR A 673 -14.51 16.90 4.24
CA THR A 673 -15.77 16.38 3.69
C THR A 673 -16.46 15.37 4.61
N GLY A 674 -15.88 15.08 5.78
CA GLY A 674 -16.42 14.11 6.75
C GLY A 674 -16.28 12.65 6.32
N GLN A 675 -15.43 12.35 5.34
CA GLN A 675 -15.16 10.96 4.89
C GLN A 675 -14.27 10.20 5.88
N VAL A 676 -13.48 10.92 6.69
CA VAL A 676 -12.66 10.36 7.76
C VAL A 676 -12.83 11.16 9.04
N GLU A 677 -12.68 10.49 10.18
CA GLU A 677 -12.75 11.10 11.51
C GLU A 677 -11.48 10.82 12.30
N LEU A 678 -11.12 11.76 13.18
CA LEU A 678 -9.97 11.64 14.06
C LEU A 678 -10.34 10.92 15.35
N SER A 679 -9.56 9.91 15.74
CA SER A 679 -9.73 9.28 17.04
C SER A 679 -9.38 10.28 18.15
N PRO A 680 -10.25 10.48 19.17
CA PRO A 680 -9.99 11.41 20.26
C PRO A 680 -8.87 10.94 21.20
N ASP A 681 -8.55 9.64 21.20
CA ASP A 681 -7.59 9.01 22.11
C ASP A 681 -6.13 9.12 21.63
N ARG A 682 -5.90 9.82 20.52
CA ARG A 682 -4.58 9.94 19.87
C ARG A 682 -4.24 11.39 19.59
N ALA A 683 -2.95 11.67 19.48
CA ALA A 683 -2.48 12.90 18.84
C ALA A 683 -2.78 12.85 17.34
N SER A 684 -2.86 14.01 16.70
CA SER A 684 -3.11 14.13 15.26
C SER A 684 -1.94 14.83 14.57
N ILE A 685 -1.41 14.19 13.54
CA ILE A 685 -0.28 14.65 12.75
C ILE A 685 -0.79 15.02 11.36
N PHE A 686 -0.52 16.24 10.92
CA PHE A 686 -0.69 16.65 9.52
C PHE A 686 0.67 16.68 8.83
N SER A 687 0.84 15.85 7.79
CA SER A 687 2.06 15.82 6.96
C SER A 687 1.74 16.18 5.51
N PRO A 688 1.90 17.46 5.11
CA PRO A 688 1.69 17.89 3.73
C PRO A 688 2.96 17.78 2.87
N PHE A 689 2.94 16.98 1.79
CA PHE A 689 4.05 16.91 0.83
C PHE A 689 4.26 18.25 0.11
N GLY A 690 3.15 18.92 -0.21
CA GLY A 690 3.12 20.11 -1.05
C GLY A 690 2.86 19.77 -2.52
N LEU A 691 1.62 20.01 -2.95
CA LEU A 691 1.15 19.71 -4.29
C LEU A 691 1.33 20.91 -5.22
N GLY A 692 1.70 20.66 -6.48
CA GLY A 692 1.86 21.71 -7.50
C GLY A 692 0.55 22.44 -7.80
N VAL A 693 -0.58 21.76 -7.64
CA VAL A 693 -1.93 22.35 -7.78
C VAL A 693 -2.18 23.51 -6.79
N LEU A 694 -1.56 23.49 -5.61
CA LEU A 694 -1.70 24.56 -4.63
C LEU A 694 -0.96 25.82 -5.08
N ASP A 695 0.22 25.65 -5.69
CA ASP A 695 0.99 26.76 -6.23
C ASP A 695 0.26 27.38 -7.44
N LEU A 696 -0.38 26.56 -8.28
CA LEU A 696 -1.19 27.05 -9.40
C LEU A 696 -2.42 27.81 -8.94
N ALA A 697 -3.15 27.34 -7.92
CA ALA A 697 -4.35 28.02 -7.43
C ALA A 697 -4.03 29.44 -6.96
N VAL A 698 -3.02 29.57 -6.09
CA VAL A 698 -2.58 30.88 -5.57
C VAL A 698 -1.95 31.72 -6.67
N GLY A 699 -1.08 31.12 -7.50
CA GLY A 699 -0.39 31.84 -8.58
C GLY A 699 -1.34 32.38 -9.65
N GLN A 700 -2.40 31.65 -9.99
CA GLN A 700 -3.40 32.10 -10.95
C GLN A 700 -4.19 33.29 -10.40
N ARG A 701 -4.57 33.30 -9.12
CA ARG A 701 -5.21 34.46 -8.50
C ARG A 701 -4.29 35.67 -8.49
N VAL A 702 -3.04 35.50 -8.06
CA VAL A 702 -2.03 36.58 -8.07
C VAL A 702 -1.85 37.14 -9.48
N TYR A 703 -1.72 36.27 -10.49
CA TYR A 703 -1.63 36.69 -11.88
C TYR A 703 -2.84 37.51 -12.34
N ARG A 704 -4.06 37.04 -12.07
CA ARG A 704 -5.28 37.75 -12.46
C ARG A 704 -5.39 39.12 -11.80
N GLN A 705 -5.05 39.22 -10.52
CA GLN A 705 -5.02 40.49 -9.81
C GLN A 705 -3.98 41.43 -10.40
N ALA A 706 -2.76 40.93 -10.67
CA ALA A 706 -1.69 41.71 -11.28
C ALA A 706 -2.06 42.25 -12.68
N VAL A 707 -2.73 41.44 -13.50
CA VAL A 707 -3.25 41.89 -14.81
C VAL A 707 -4.36 42.92 -14.63
N ALA A 708 -5.30 42.70 -13.72
CA ALA A 708 -6.42 43.59 -13.49
C ALA A 708 -5.99 44.99 -13.01
N GLU A 709 -4.92 45.07 -12.21
CA GLU A 709 -4.38 46.36 -11.73
C GLU A 709 -3.25 46.92 -12.63
N GLY A 710 -2.89 46.23 -13.72
CA GLY A 710 -1.87 46.67 -14.67
C GLY A 710 -0.42 46.55 -14.15
N SER A 711 -0.17 45.72 -13.15
CA SER A 711 1.16 45.49 -12.56
C SER A 711 1.89 44.26 -13.14
N ALA A 712 1.21 43.44 -13.95
CA ALA A 712 1.85 42.37 -14.70
C ALA A 712 2.61 42.94 -15.92
N LEU A 713 3.92 42.65 -16.02
CA LEU A 713 4.77 43.19 -17.09
C LEU A 713 4.59 42.40 -18.40
N PRO A 714 4.04 43.00 -19.48
CA PRO A 714 3.87 42.29 -20.74
C PRO A 714 5.21 42.15 -21.49
N VAL A 715 5.40 40.98 -22.10
CA VAL A 715 6.51 40.63 -23.01
C VAL A 715 5.89 40.24 -24.36
N PRO A 716 5.55 41.22 -25.22
CA PRO A 716 4.66 41.00 -26.37
C PRO A 716 5.20 40.00 -27.41
N THR A 717 6.52 39.90 -27.54
CA THR A 717 7.21 39.07 -28.55
C THR A 717 7.93 37.87 -27.93
N PHE A 718 7.46 37.37 -26.79
CA PHE A 718 8.07 36.21 -26.14
C PHE A 718 8.03 34.96 -27.03
N PHE A 719 6.87 34.69 -27.67
CA PHE A 719 6.75 33.70 -28.72
C PHE A 719 6.77 34.38 -30.08
N PHE A 720 7.91 34.28 -30.79
CA PHE A 720 8.10 34.92 -32.09
C PHE A 720 7.23 34.30 -33.19
N GLU A 721 7.10 32.97 -33.21
CA GLU A 721 6.30 32.23 -34.19
C GLU A 721 5.10 31.56 -33.50
N SER A 722 3.94 32.22 -33.54
CA SER A 722 2.67 31.68 -32.99
C SER A 722 1.74 31.11 -34.06
N LYS A 723 2.10 31.22 -35.34
CA LYS A 723 1.37 30.63 -36.46
C LYS A 723 2.15 29.44 -37.01
N ARG A 724 1.45 28.30 -37.16
CA ARG A 724 1.95 27.19 -37.97
C ARG A 724 1.96 27.63 -39.43
N TRP A 725 3.07 27.37 -40.14
CA TRP A 725 3.33 27.78 -41.53
C TRP A 725 2.21 27.44 -42.51
#